data_AF-A0A2V9LM30-F1
#
_entry.id   AF-A0A2V9LM30-F1
#
_cell.length_a   1.000
_cell.length_b   1.000
_cell.length_c   1.000
_cell.angle_alpha   90.00
_cell.angle_beta   90.00
_cell.angle_gamma   90.00
#
_symmetry.space_group_name_H-M   'P 1'
#
loop_
_entity.id
_entity.type
_entity.pdbx_description
1 polymer ?
#
loop_
_entity_poly.entity_id
_entity_poly.type
_entity_poly.pdbx_seq_one_letter_code
_entity_poly.pdbx_strand_id
1 'polypeptide(L)'
;MKNDPKRKPGRKTARKDGEPQASGSIIRLPAPAARPIQVKHLEAPPKFIRRERIHPRRILPRVIEGKEREFHSATRQVVFHPPRALTAIVRAAADDLTLVTNTELAEPGRQQLASNVDEPSVAVNGQVVLYTGNWYAGVSADGGQTFQYIDPFTSFPDPANLGFCCDQSANYIAAIDTFVWLLQYGPKSGPEADNIQRLAFAKTADVVAGRWRLFDITTQSLGVPGRFLDFPDLAVGANSLYVTTNLFTPDGRSAGAAVVRIPVAGIDSGQVTAQPFISTDLNSFRVAQNSGSTAYFTAHVDTSTLRVFAWDENQGAPRPTDVGVARWITGNGYQSRTPDGRSWLDRADSRITGATLAGTELYFAWAVDAGSNQRPKPFVQIARIDSQNLTLLENINVFDPDSATCYGALSSNADNEVGISYMLGGGPRFPSHVVGILTGTRKDVIVAVGDRGPLPNPSNGSGEWGDYLTVRPIFPSRKLFAATGYTMNGKGDGSNRDATPRFVVFGRASDASAVQPMRKIPAKRPPTPPPTPPIPPGPLPPTPSADGGPITDVNTLPTVSPEVAQRIKAAAELGAGPAPRQAAPKAKIPVPKVLDQPGTERWRVKTGQDPDRAKVGKNVIEGNDLGAGIVEATLEELTGLPRPPGVADPNQDAPLFQDARAGVTEITIWRIEATIIALKHESDGDYHIVLQGASGAMMVAEIPTPTRQFVGDSPWLANIGAARHEVDDKLVKKLSPADFALLDNKLVPRGAVTFQPHLAADTELSFHTPPEGSGAIQPLFAVQITPTPARITGVGFFDRSHGVAGAAPNVIELHPVLKVEWL
;
A
#
# COMPACT_ATOMS: atom_id res chain seq x y z
N MET A 1 -41.74 -45.41 55.56
CA MET A 1 -41.71 -45.73 54.12
C MET A 1 -42.37 -44.58 53.36
N LYS A 2 -41.66 -44.00 52.38
CA LYS A 2 -42.13 -43.22 51.22
C LYS A 2 -42.82 -41.85 51.51
N ASN A 3 -42.27 -40.72 51.04
CA ASN A 3 -42.41 -40.10 49.69
C ASN A 3 -43.88 -39.77 49.38
N ASP A 4 -44.33 -38.59 48.93
CA ASP A 4 -43.75 -37.40 48.28
C ASP A 4 -44.91 -36.36 48.13
N PRO A 5 -44.76 -35.02 48.25
CA PRO A 5 -45.84 -34.08 47.97
C PRO A 5 -45.69 -33.37 46.61
N LYS A 6 -46.69 -33.53 45.74
CA LYS A 6 -46.89 -32.69 44.54
C LYS A 6 -47.91 -31.59 44.80
N ARG A 7 -47.52 -30.33 44.60
CA ARG A 7 -48.28 -29.35 43.78
C ARG A 7 -47.47 -28.09 43.48
N LYS A 8 -47.12 -27.94 42.19
CA LYS A 8 -46.87 -26.67 41.45
C LYS A 8 -48.20 -25.89 41.30
N PRO A 9 -48.26 -24.59 40.91
CA PRO A 9 -47.42 -23.86 39.92
C PRO A 9 -46.96 -22.46 40.42
N GLY A 10 -46.02 -21.72 39.85
CA GLY A 10 -45.55 -21.57 38.47
C GLY A 10 -45.61 -20.08 38.12
N ARG A 11 -44.48 -19.37 38.19
CA ARG A 11 -44.25 -18.11 37.47
C ARG A 11 -42.73 -17.87 37.38
N LYS A 12 -42.11 -18.35 36.31
CA LYS A 12 -40.77 -17.87 35.92
C LYS A 12 -40.99 -16.51 35.28
N THR A 13 -40.57 -15.46 35.97
CA THR A 13 -40.36 -14.16 35.35
C THR A 13 -39.25 -14.30 34.33
N ALA A 14 -39.55 -13.93 33.09
CA ALA A 14 -38.55 -13.77 32.04
C ALA A 14 -37.49 -12.77 32.53
N ARG A 15 -36.22 -13.17 32.44
CA ARG A 15 -35.10 -12.23 32.62
C ARG A 15 -35.20 -11.21 31.49
N LYS A 16 -35.06 -9.93 31.82
CA LYS A 16 -34.87 -8.87 30.82
C LYS A 16 -33.56 -9.14 30.09
N ASP A 17 -33.62 -9.15 28.78
CA ASP A 17 -32.44 -9.10 27.92
C ASP A 17 -31.68 -7.80 28.20
N GLY A 18 -30.38 -7.89 28.53
CA GLY A 18 -29.49 -6.71 28.59
C GLY A 18 -28.71 -6.44 29.89
N GLU A 19 -28.77 -7.26 30.94
CA GLU A 19 -27.86 -7.08 32.09
C GLU A 19 -26.47 -7.71 31.84
N PRO A 20 -25.36 -6.93 31.92
CA PRO A 20 -24.02 -7.47 31.75
C PRO A 20 -23.65 -8.45 32.87
N GLN A 21 -23.05 -9.59 32.51
CA GLN A 21 -22.44 -10.51 33.48
C GLN A 21 -21.36 -9.78 34.28
N ALA A 22 -21.33 -10.03 35.60
CA ALA A 22 -20.34 -9.47 36.52
C ALA A 22 -18.91 -9.81 36.08
N SER A 23 -17.99 -8.84 36.21
CA SER A 23 -16.55 -9.07 36.05
C SER A 23 -16.08 -10.24 36.90
N GLY A 24 -15.22 -11.11 36.35
CA GLY A 24 -14.67 -12.25 37.07
C GLY A 24 -13.86 -11.84 38.30
N SER A 25 -13.74 -12.75 39.27
CA SER A 25 -12.86 -12.59 40.42
C SER A 25 -11.40 -12.40 39.98
N ILE A 26 -10.60 -11.72 40.79
CA ILE A 26 -9.15 -11.59 40.54
C ILE A 26 -8.52 -13.00 40.54
N ILE A 27 -7.75 -13.29 39.49
CA ILE A 27 -7.03 -14.56 39.29
C ILE A 27 -5.53 -14.31 39.33
N ARG A 28 -4.75 -15.32 39.71
CA ARG A 28 -3.29 -15.27 39.60
C ARG A 28 -2.86 -15.94 38.30
N LEU A 29 -1.96 -15.31 37.54
CA LEU A 29 -1.42 -15.92 36.34
C LEU A 29 -0.24 -16.85 36.69
N PRO A 30 -0.25 -18.12 36.26
CA PRO A 30 0.86 -19.03 36.48
C PRO A 30 2.12 -18.55 35.75
N ALA A 31 3.27 -18.64 36.42
CA ALA A 31 4.58 -18.41 35.83
C ALA A 31 5.20 -19.76 35.42
N PRO A 32 5.42 -20.05 34.12
CA PRO A 32 6.00 -21.31 33.67
C PRO A 32 7.44 -21.53 34.11
N ALA A 33 8.15 -20.46 34.48
CA ALA A 33 9.53 -20.50 34.95
C ALA A 33 9.72 -19.54 36.14
N ALA A 34 10.42 -20.00 37.17
CA ALA A 34 10.71 -19.20 38.36
C ALA A 34 11.78 -18.12 38.12
N ARG A 35 12.60 -18.27 37.08
CA ARG A 35 13.65 -17.32 36.68
C ARG A 35 13.43 -16.89 35.23
N PRO A 36 13.92 -15.71 34.83
CA PRO A 36 13.89 -15.30 33.44
C PRO A 36 14.54 -16.36 32.53
N ILE A 37 13.90 -16.65 31.40
CA ILE A 37 14.40 -17.53 30.36
C ILE A 37 15.40 -16.75 29.51
N GLN A 38 16.55 -17.36 29.25
CA GLN A 38 17.56 -16.86 28.33
C GLN A 38 17.25 -17.33 26.91
N VAL A 39 16.93 -16.40 26.05
CA VAL A 39 16.67 -16.56 24.63
C VAL A 39 17.93 -16.23 23.84
N LYS A 40 18.16 -16.96 22.75
CA LYS A 40 19.28 -16.74 21.84
C LYS A 40 18.85 -15.82 20.69
N HIS A 41 19.66 -14.82 20.38
CA HIS A 41 19.54 -14.04 19.15
C HIS A 41 20.33 -14.70 18.02
N LEU A 42 19.69 -14.84 16.87
CA LEU A 42 20.20 -15.52 15.68
C LEU A 42 20.43 -14.51 14.57
N GLU A 43 21.41 -14.76 13.69
CA GLU A 43 21.68 -13.89 12.54
C GLU A 43 20.60 -14.01 11.46
N ALA A 44 19.95 -15.16 11.38
CA ALA A 44 18.80 -15.44 10.51
C ALA A 44 17.75 -16.22 11.31
N PRO A 45 16.45 -16.09 11.01
CA PRO A 45 15.44 -16.88 11.67
C PRO A 45 15.62 -18.35 11.25
N PRO A 46 15.26 -19.31 12.11
CA PRO A 46 15.43 -20.73 11.82
C PRO A 46 14.61 -21.14 10.60
N LYS A 47 15.08 -22.14 9.84
CA LYS A 47 14.26 -22.71 8.76
C LYS A 47 12.95 -23.26 9.31
N PHE A 48 11.85 -22.96 8.63
CA PHE A 48 10.55 -23.50 9.01
C PHE A 48 10.54 -25.03 8.86
N ILE A 49 10.41 -25.74 9.99
CA ILE A 49 10.03 -27.15 10.00
C ILE A 49 8.54 -27.19 10.27
N ARG A 50 7.76 -27.54 9.24
CA ARG A 50 6.29 -27.59 9.35
C ARG A 50 5.90 -28.53 10.48
N ARG A 51 5.28 -28.00 11.52
CA ARG A 51 4.60 -28.83 12.53
C ARG A 51 3.52 -29.64 11.82
N GLU A 52 3.42 -30.93 12.14
CA GLU A 52 2.46 -31.85 11.52
C GLU A 52 1.01 -31.37 11.66
N ARG A 53 0.70 -30.60 12.71
CA ARG A 53 -0.61 -30.02 12.97
C ARG A 53 -0.51 -28.59 13.49
N ILE A 54 -1.19 -27.68 12.80
CA ILE A 54 -1.58 -26.34 13.27
C ILE A 54 -3.12 -26.32 13.17
N HIS A 55 -3.79 -25.68 14.12
CA HIS A 55 -5.26 -25.66 14.15
C HIS A 55 -5.84 -24.99 12.88
N PRO A 56 -7.06 -25.36 12.45
CA PRO A 56 -7.74 -24.66 11.36
C PRO A 56 -8.09 -23.22 11.75
N ARG A 57 -8.34 -22.37 10.74
CA ARG A 57 -8.87 -21.01 10.93
C ARG A 57 -10.18 -21.06 11.71
N ARG A 58 -10.32 -20.19 12.72
CA ARG A 58 -11.59 -19.96 13.41
C ARG A 58 -12.36 -18.85 12.73
N ILE A 59 -13.65 -19.08 12.51
CA ILE A 59 -14.53 -18.16 11.79
C ILE A 59 -15.60 -17.67 12.76
N LEU A 60 -15.70 -16.35 12.91
CA LEU A 60 -16.79 -15.74 13.67
C LEU A 60 -18.11 -15.81 12.89
N PRO A 61 -19.26 -15.86 13.59
CA PRO A 61 -20.55 -15.71 12.93
C PRO A 61 -20.61 -14.37 12.18
N ARG A 62 -21.38 -14.34 11.09
CA ARG A 62 -21.67 -13.08 10.41
C ARG A 62 -22.35 -12.12 11.41
N VAL A 63 -21.88 -10.88 11.44
CA VAL A 63 -22.55 -9.80 12.18
C VAL A 63 -23.97 -9.67 11.64
N ILE A 64 -24.95 -9.67 12.54
CA ILE A 64 -26.37 -9.56 12.16
C ILE A 64 -26.66 -8.19 11.55
N GLU A 65 -27.65 -8.16 10.66
CA GLU A 65 -28.03 -6.97 9.93
C GLU A 65 -28.64 -5.91 10.87
N GLY A 66 -28.09 -4.69 10.83
CA GLY A 66 -28.57 -3.57 11.64
C GLY A 66 -29.68 -2.76 10.99
N LYS A 67 -30.20 -1.75 11.67
CA LYS A 67 -31.18 -0.84 11.05
C LYS A 67 -30.52 0.08 10.03
N GLU A 68 -31.24 0.41 8.96
CA GLU A 68 -30.82 1.46 8.03
C GLU A 68 -30.72 2.81 8.75
N ARG A 69 -29.73 3.61 8.38
CA ARG A 69 -29.46 4.93 8.99
C ARG A 69 -29.46 5.95 7.87
N GLU A 70 -30.10 7.10 8.11
CA GLU A 70 -30.16 8.22 7.15
C GLU A 70 -28.78 8.84 6.85
N PHE A 71 -27.73 8.48 7.59
CA PHE A 71 -26.38 9.02 7.42
C PHE A 71 -25.38 7.95 6.96
N HIS A 72 -24.44 8.40 6.13
CA HIS A 72 -23.27 7.65 5.67
C HIS A 72 -22.01 8.50 5.86
N SER A 73 -20.84 7.88 5.72
CA SER A 73 -19.59 8.64 5.74
C SER A 73 -19.50 9.64 4.59
N ALA A 74 -19.22 10.91 4.92
CA ALA A 74 -18.93 11.98 3.96
C ALA A 74 -17.44 12.10 3.60
N THR A 75 -16.59 11.21 4.12
CA THR A 75 -15.15 11.24 3.84
C THR A 75 -14.86 11.08 2.36
N ARG A 76 -13.88 11.84 1.88
CA ARG A 76 -13.35 11.73 0.53
C ARG A 76 -12.41 10.53 0.44
N GLN A 77 -12.18 10.08 -0.79
CA GLN A 77 -11.23 9.00 -1.07
C GLN A 77 -9.83 9.33 -0.53
N VAL A 78 -9.06 8.29 -0.27
CA VAL A 78 -7.65 8.44 0.11
C VAL A 78 -6.89 9.14 -1.02
N VAL A 79 -6.05 10.11 -0.64
CA VAL A 79 -5.05 10.71 -1.52
C VAL A 79 -3.70 10.21 -1.06
N PHE A 80 -3.04 9.40 -1.92
CA PHE A 80 -1.72 8.87 -1.61
C PHE A 80 -0.64 9.90 -1.93
N HIS A 81 0.22 10.16 -0.96
CA HIS A 81 1.39 11.02 -1.11
C HIS A 81 2.66 10.17 -1.32
N PRO A 82 3.67 10.69 -2.05
CA PRO A 82 4.94 9.98 -2.20
C PRO A 82 5.67 9.90 -0.85
N PRO A 83 6.38 8.78 -0.56
CA PRO A 83 7.15 8.62 0.66
C PRO A 83 8.30 9.62 0.71
N ARG A 84 8.37 10.45 1.76
CA ARG A 84 9.50 11.35 2.02
C ARG A 84 10.44 10.75 3.06
N ALA A 85 11.72 10.61 2.71
CA ALA A 85 12.77 10.16 3.63
C ALA A 85 13.37 11.33 4.42
N LEU A 86 13.81 11.06 5.65
CA LEU A 86 14.36 12.05 6.59
C LEU A 86 15.63 12.76 6.11
N THR A 87 16.29 12.31 5.04
CA THR A 87 17.44 13.02 4.44
C THR A 87 17.04 14.24 3.60
N ALA A 88 15.74 14.48 3.39
CA ALA A 88 15.20 15.58 2.59
C ALA A 88 14.71 16.79 3.43
N ILE A 89 15.39 17.11 4.55
CA ILE A 89 14.95 18.09 5.57
C ILE A 89 14.76 19.54 5.08
N VAL A 90 15.14 19.91 3.85
CA VAL A 90 15.22 21.34 3.52
C VAL A 90 13.87 22.02 3.23
N ARG A 91 12.74 21.31 2.99
CA ARG A 91 11.44 21.97 2.64
C ARG A 91 10.12 21.24 3.03
N ALA A 92 10.09 20.34 4.01
CA ALA A 92 8.81 19.76 4.45
C ALA A 92 8.02 20.77 5.33
N ALA A 93 6.72 20.96 5.06
CA ALA A 93 5.86 21.66 6.02
C ALA A 93 5.85 20.87 7.35
N ALA A 94 5.84 21.57 8.48
CA ALA A 94 6.00 20.95 9.79
C ALA A 94 4.98 19.80 10.04
N ASP A 95 3.77 19.94 9.49
CA ASP A 95 2.66 18.99 9.61
C ASP A 95 2.64 17.90 8.51
N ASP A 96 3.66 17.77 7.67
CA ASP A 96 3.72 16.70 6.67
C ASP A 96 4.06 15.34 7.30
N LEU A 97 3.40 14.27 6.84
CA LEU A 97 3.82 12.90 7.16
C LEU A 97 5.18 12.60 6.51
N THR A 98 6.14 12.15 7.31
CA THR A 98 7.50 11.79 6.91
C THR A 98 7.83 10.37 7.38
N LEU A 99 8.57 9.62 6.56
CA LEU A 99 9.13 8.33 6.95
C LEU A 99 10.53 8.53 7.53
N VAL A 100 10.75 7.96 8.72
CA VAL A 100 12.04 7.95 9.43
C VAL A 100 12.81 6.68 9.05
N THR A 101 12.13 5.54 9.11
CA THR A 101 12.68 4.22 8.85
C THR A 101 11.69 3.45 8.00
N ASN A 102 12.19 2.67 7.04
CA ASN A 102 11.37 1.81 6.20
C ASN A 102 12.17 0.55 5.85
N THR A 103 12.25 -0.38 6.80
CA THR A 103 13.15 -1.53 6.75
C THR A 103 12.39 -2.78 6.35
N GLU A 104 12.86 -3.47 5.31
CA GLU A 104 12.40 -4.80 4.94
C GLU A 104 13.06 -5.87 5.81
N LEU A 105 12.27 -6.85 6.26
CA LEU A 105 12.75 -8.06 6.91
C LEU A 105 12.67 -9.21 5.90
N ALA A 106 13.64 -9.30 4.99
CA ALA A 106 13.63 -10.30 3.92
C ALA A 106 13.87 -11.75 4.41
N GLU A 107 14.61 -11.93 5.51
CA GLU A 107 14.98 -13.25 6.01
C GLU A 107 13.79 -14.14 6.40
N PRO A 108 12.74 -13.65 7.09
CA PRO A 108 11.51 -14.43 7.30
C PRO A 108 10.92 -15.04 6.03
N GLY A 109 10.86 -14.30 4.92
CA GLY A 109 10.40 -14.83 3.64
C GLY A 109 11.38 -15.84 3.04
N ARG A 110 12.69 -15.56 3.09
CA ARG A 110 13.74 -16.49 2.61
C ARG A 110 13.75 -17.83 3.36
N GLN A 111 13.36 -17.82 4.63
CA GLN A 111 13.30 -19.01 5.48
C GLN A 111 11.89 -19.63 5.56
N GLN A 112 10.95 -19.13 4.74
CA GLN A 112 9.57 -19.61 4.65
C GLN A 112 8.75 -19.51 5.95
N LEU A 113 9.00 -18.45 6.72
CA LEU A 113 8.32 -18.15 7.99
C LEU A 113 7.32 -16.99 7.89
N ALA A 114 7.50 -16.07 6.95
CA ALA A 114 6.48 -15.08 6.60
C ALA A 114 5.58 -15.65 5.50
N SER A 115 4.30 -15.28 5.44
CA SER A 115 3.40 -15.82 4.40
C SER A 115 2.35 -14.82 3.94
N ASN A 116 1.52 -15.20 2.97
CA ASN A 116 0.35 -14.40 2.59
C ASN A 116 -0.61 -14.14 3.76
N VAL A 117 -0.62 -15.00 4.78
CA VAL A 117 -1.37 -14.80 6.03
C VAL A 117 -0.46 -14.30 7.15
N ASP A 118 0.53 -13.47 6.84
CA ASP A 118 1.35 -12.86 7.88
C ASP A 118 0.54 -11.89 8.74
N GLU A 119 0.89 -11.84 10.01
CA GLU A 119 0.21 -11.10 11.06
C GLU A 119 1.23 -10.34 11.91
N PRO A 120 1.83 -9.28 11.32
CA PRO A 120 2.98 -8.67 11.96
C PRO A 120 2.60 -7.71 13.09
N SER A 121 3.37 -7.74 14.18
CA SER A 121 3.23 -6.86 15.34
C SER A 121 4.55 -6.21 15.74
N VAL A 122 4.50 -5.04 16.39
CA VAL A 122 5.71 -4.32 16.79
C VAL A 122 5.57 -3.66 18.16
N ALA A 123 6.69 -3.49 18.86
CA ALA A 123 6.86 -2.61 20.01
C ALA A 123 8.23 -1.91 19.94
N VAL A 124 8.32 -0.65 20.39
CA VAL A 124 9.54 0.15 20.29
C VAL A 124 9.78 0.99 21.54
N ASN A 125 11.01 0.96 22.05
CA ASN A 125 11.51 1.94 23.02
C ASN A 125 12.95 2.33 22.67
N GLY A 126 13.15 3.61 22.33
CA GLY A 126 14.42 4.12 21.86
C GLY A 126 14.90 3.37 20.61
N GLN A 127 16.08 2.75 20.72
CA GLN A 127 16.70 1.97 19.64
C GLN A 127 16.28 0.50 19.64
N VAL A 128 15.55 0.05 20.66
CA VAL A 128 15.15 -1.35 20.78
C VAL A 128 13.79 -1.54 20.14
N VAL A 129 13.72 -2.46 19.18
CA VAL A 129 12.49 -2.87 18.50
C VAL A 129 12.28 -4.35 18.75
N LEU A 130 11.07 -4.75 19.13
CA LEU A 130 10.59 -6.12 19.01
C LEU A 130 9.61 -6.15 17.84
N TYR A 131 9.88 -6.98 16.83
CA TYR A 131 9.01 -7.18 15.67
C TYR A 131 8.65 -8.66 15.58
N THR A 132 7.38 -8.98 15.41
CA THR A 132 6.90 -10.37 15.31
C THR A 132 6.06 -10.52 14.05
N GLY A 133 5.96 -11.74 13.54
CA GLY A 133 4.90 -12.15 12.61
C GLY A 133 4.41 -13.53 13.00
N ASN A 134 3.67 -14.21 12.12
CA ASN A 134 2.99 -15.44 12.56
C ASN A 134 3.99 -16.51 13.09
N TRP A 135 5.10 -16.72 12.40
CA TRP A 135 6.07 -17.77 12.74
C TRP A 135 7.50 -17.30 12.96
N TYR A 136 7.71 -15.99 13.14
CA TYR A 136 9.03 -15.42 13.40
C TYR A 136 8.96 -14.30 14.42
N ALA A 137 10.10 -14.01 15.05
CA ALA A 137 10.30 -12.83 15.86
C ALA A 137 11.70 -12.28 15.61
N GLY A 138 11.84 -10.96 15.73
CA GLY A 138 13.07 -10.23 15.50
C GLY A 138 13.25 -9.12 16.54
N VAL A 139 14.49 -8.87 16.90
CA VAL A 139 14.90 -7.79 17.79
C VAL A 139 15.91 -6.90 17.04
N SER A 140 15.70 -5.60 17.12
CA SER A 140 16.69 -4.60 16.72
C SER A 140 17.22 -3.86 17.94
N ALA A 141 18.48 -3.45 17.89
CA ALA A 141 19.11 -2.55 18.86
C ALA A 141 19.66 -1.26 18.19
N ASP A 142 19.29 -1.02 16.93
CA ASP A 142 19.77 0.10 16.11
C ASP A 142 18.62 0.92 15.48
N GLY A 143 17.46 0.91 16.14
CA GLY A 143 16.28 1.67 15.73
C GLY A 143 15.52 1.02 14.58
N GLY A 144 15.68 -0.30 14.40
CA GLY A 144 15.02 -1.09 13.37
C GLY A 144 15.71 -0.99 12.01
N GLN A 145 16.99 -0.63 11.94
CA GLN A 145 17.76 -0.67 10.68
C GLN A 145 18.18 -2.10 10.34
N THR A 146 18.57 -2.87 11.36
CA THR A 146 18.88 -4.29 11.23
C THR A 146 18.19 -5.09 12.33
N PHE A 147 17.95 -6.38 12.06
CA PHE A 147 17.28 -7.28 12.98
C PHE A 147 18.11 -8.55 13.20
N GLN A 148 18.23 -8.95 14.46
CA GLN A 148 18.55 -10.33 14.84
C GLN A 148 17.24 -11.06 15.12
N TYR A 149 17.24 -12.38 15.07
CA TYR A 149 16.03 -13.19 15.12
C TYR A 149 15.95 -14.05 16.37
N ILE A 150 14.72 -14.31 16.80
CA ILE A 150 14.38 -15.22 17.88
C ILE A 150 13.54 -16.36 17.28
N ASP A 151 13.79 -17.59 17.71
CA ASP A 151 12.96 -18.74 17.34
C ASP A 151 11.79 -18.89 18.32
N PRO A 152 10.56 -18.46 17.98
CA PRO A 152 9.41 -18.58 18.90
C PRO A 152 9.01 -20.03 19.18
N PHE A 153 9.42 -21.01 18.35
CA PHE A 153 9.07 -22.41 18.53
C PHE A 153 9.86 -23.10 19.65
N THR A 154 11.08 -22.63 19.92
CA THR A 154 12.01 -23.31 20.84
C THR A 154 12.53 -22.42 21.96
N SER A 155 12.36 -21.10 21.86
CA SER A 155 12.90 -20.14 22.85
C SER A 155 12.21 -20.20 24.20
N PHE A 156 10.98 -20.73 24.28
CA PHE A 156 10.22 -20.86 25.51
C PHE A 156 9.73 -22.30 25.74
N PRO A 157 9.59 -22.73 27.00
CA PRO A 157 9.17 -24.10 27.31
C PRO A 157 7.68 -24.33 27.00
N ASP A 158 7.40 -25.30 26.15
CA ASP A 158 6.04 -25.72 25.83
C ASP A 158 5.27 -26.25 27.07
N PRO A 159 4.02 -25.82 27.31
CA PRO A 159 3.13 -26.51 28.25
C PRO A 159 2.83 -27.95 27.80
N ALA A 160 2.31 -28.76 28.71
CA ALA A 160 1.91 -30.14 28.39
C ALA A 160 0.90 -30.19 27.23
N ASN A 161 1.20 -30.98 26.20
CA ASN A 161 0.42 -31.10 24.95
C ASN A 161 0.17 -29.80 24.17
N LEU A 162 0.79 -28.67 24.53
CA LEU A 162 0.67 -27.41 23.79
C LEU A 162 2.00 -27.02 23.17
N GLY A 163 1.99 -26.38 22.02
CA GLY A 163 3.19 -25.70 21.54
C GLY A 163 2.87 -24.45 20.76
N PHE A 164 3.87 -23.59 20.57
CA PHE A 164 3.73 -22.33 19.85
C PHE A 164 3.06 -22.53 18.48
N CYS A 165 2.06 -21.70 18.19
CA CYS A 165 1.30 -21.74 16.94
C CYS A 165 1.64 -20.57 16.03
N CYS A 166 1.34 -19.35 16.49
CA CYS A 166 0.96 -18.22 15.64
C CYS A 166 0.56 -16.99 16.49
N ASP A 167 -0.14 -16.02 15.87
CA ASP A 167 -0.96 -14.98 16.51
C ASP A 167 -0.20 -14.16 17.57
N GLN A 168 0.95 -13.63 17.18
CA GLN A 168 1.84 -12.89 18.08
C GLN A 168 1.47 -11.40 18.15
N SER A 169 1.51 -10.81 19.34
CA SER A 169 1.32 -9.36 19.52
C SER A 169 2.37 -8.76 20.46
N ALA A 170 2.86 -7.57 20.11
CA ALA A 170 3.85 -6.83 20.89
C ALA A 170 3.31 -5.46 21.33
N ASN A 171 3.69 -5.05 22.54
CA ASN A 171 3.44 -3.70 23.06
C ASN A 171 4.50 -3.32 24.12
N TYR A 172 4.46 -2.08 24.61
CA TYR A 172 5.43 -1.57 25.59
C TYR A 172 4.75 -0.82 26.73
N ILE A 173 5.13 -1.15 27.97
CA ILE A 173 4.65 -0.53 29.21
C ILE A 173 5.72 0.42 29.71
N ALA A 174 5.57 1.71 29.39
CA ALA A 174 6.56 2.73 29.73
C ALA A 174 6.76 2.94 31.23
N ALA A 175 5.70 2.78 32.03
CA ALA A 175 5.75 3.02 33.47
C ALA A 175 6.78 2.15 34.20
N ILE A 176 7.15 1.00 33.62
CA ILE A 176 8.06 0.02 34.23
C ILE A 176 9.17 -0.44 33.26
N ASP A 177 9.40 0.33 32.19
CA ASP A 177 10.38 0.02 31.13
C ASP A 177 10.28 -1.42 30.63
N THR A 178 9.10 -1.88 30.19
CA THR A 178 8.88 -3.31 29.90
C THR A 178 8.20 -3.55 28.56
N PHE A 179 8.86 -4.31 27.69
CA PHE A 179 8.24 -4.91 26.51
C PHE A 179 7.35 -6.08 26.93
N VAL A 180 6.20 -6.18 26.26
CA VAL A 180 5.26 -7.29 26.38
C VAL A 180 5.18 -7.99 25.03
N TRP A 181 5.39 -9.30 25.05
CA TRP A 181 5.29 -10.16 23.89
C TRP A 181 4.28 -11.27 24.17
N LEU A 182 3.16 -11.25 23.46
CA LEU A 182 2.13 -12.28 23.50
C LEU A 182 2.41 -13.33 22.41
N LEU A 183 2.34 -14.60 22.80
CA LEU A 183 2.46 -15.75 21.90
C LEU A 183 1.28 -16.71 22.08
N GLN A 184 0.60 -17.06 20.99
CA GLN A 184 -0.46 -18.07 21.02
C GLN A 184 0.12 -19.48 20.92
N TYR A 185 -0.36 -20.37 21.80
CA TYR A 185 -0.05 -21.78 21.75
C TYR A 185 -1.31 -22.55 21.35
N GLY A 186 -1.14 -23.72 20.74
CA GLY A 186 -2.23 -24.61 20.36
C GLY A 186 -1.92 -26.08 20.70
N PRO A 187 -2.94 -26.95 20.77
CA PRO A 187 -2.75 -28.37 21.03
C PRO A 187 -1.87 -29.06 19.97
N LYS A 188 -0.90 -29.86 20.42
CA LYS A 188 -0.09 -30.73 19.56
C LYS A 188 -0.91 -31.92 19.04
N SER A 189 -1.85 -32.37 19.86
CA SER A 189 -2.71 -33.52 19.60
C SER A 189 -4.04 -33.39 20.34
N GLY A 190 -5.04 -34.19 19.97
CA GLY A 190 -6.36 -34.19 20.62
C GLY A 190 -7.31 -33.09 20.11
N PRO A 191 -8.39 -32.77 20.86
CA PRO A 191 -9.34 -31.74 20.47
C PRO A 191 -8.70 -30.36 20.52
N GLU A 192 -9.22 -29.44 19.70
CA GLU A 192 -8.77 -28.05 19.69
C GLU A 192 -9.37 -27.25 20.85
N ALA A 193 -8.93 -27.54 22.06
CA ALA A 193 -9.44 -26.94 23.29
C ALA A 193 -8.30 -26.70 24.29
N ASP A 194 -8.56 -25.87 25.28
CA ASP A 194 -7.68 -25.60 26.41
C ASP A 194 -6.26 -25.18 26.01
N ASN A 195 -6.18 -24.27 25.05
CA ASN A 195 -4.93 -23.63 24.68
C ASN A 195 -4.62 -22.43 25.60
N ILE A 196 -3.51 -21.75 25.34
CA ILE A 196 -3.05 -20.62 26.16
C ILE A 196 -2.64 -19.42 25.31
N GLN A 197 -2.72 -18.24 25.94
CA GLN A 197 -1.98 -17.05 25.51
C GLN A 197 -0.82 -16.83 26.49
N ARG A 198 0.41 -16.92 26.01
CA ARG A 198 1.61 -16.70 26.81
C ARG A 198 2.04 -15.25 26.73
N LEU A 199 2.35 -14.64 27.86
CA LEU A 199 2.94 -13.31 27.98
C LEU A 199 4.41 -13.43 28.39
N ALA A 200 5.30 -12.89 27.57
CA ALA A 200 6.71 -12.73 27.86
C ALA A 200 7.02 -11.25 28.12
N PHE A 201 7.67 -10.97 29.25
CA PHE A 201 8.04 -9.62 29.69
C PHE A 201 9.55 -9.46 29.80
N ALA A 202 10.09 -8.40 29.22
CA ALA A 202 11.50 -8.06 29.34
C ALA A 202 11.67 -6.54 29.40
N LYS A 203 12.59 -6.08 30.26
CA LYS A 203 13.00 -4.68 30.22
C LYS A 203 13.75 -4.35 28.94
N THR A 204 13.89 -3.08 28.57
CA THR A 204 14.58 -2.69 27.33
C THR A 204 15.98 -3.31 27.21
N ALA A 205 16.77 -3.27 28.29
CA ALA A 205 18.09 -3.90 28.32
C ALA A 205 18.03 -5.43 28.30
N ASP A 206 16.97 -6.02 28.85
CA ASP A 206 16.76 -7.47 28.87
C ASP A 206 16.29 -8.01 27.51
N VAL A 207 15.56 -7.22 26.70
CA VAL A 207 15.23 -7.59 25.32
C VAL A 207 16.51 -7.80 24.52
N VAL A 208 17.44 -6.84 24.56
CA VAL A 208 18.74 -6.95 23.87
C VAL A 208 19.57 -8.11 24.40
N ALA A 209 19.49 -8.35 25.71
CA ALA A 209 20.20 -9.46 26.34
C ALA A 209 19.46 -10.81 26.26
N GLY A 210 18.26 -10.87 25.67
CA GLY A 210 17.45 -12.08 25.55
C GLY A 210 16.89 -12.64 26.86
N ARG A 211 16.59 -11.83 27.88
CA ARG A 211 16.07 -12.31 29.18
C ARG A 211 14.58 -12.02 29.35
N TRP A 212 13.76 -13.06 29.48
CA TRP A 212 12.29 -12.93 29.47
C TRP A 212 11.61 -13.63 30.65
N ARG A 213 10.70 -12.95 31.34
CA ARG A 213 9.80 -13.55 32.34
C ARG A 213 8.50 -13.98 31.69
N LEU A 214 7.98 -15.15 32.04
CA LEU A 214 6.81 -15.75 31.38
C LEU A 214 5.62 -15.85 32.33
N PHE A 215 4.42 -15.60 31.81
CA PHE A 215 3.15 -15.86 32.47
C PHE A 215 2.13 -16.36 31.45
N ASP A 216 1.29 -17.31 31.85
CA ASP A 216 0.30 -17.90 30.94
C ASP A 216 -1.13 -17.49 31.33
N ILE A 217 -1.91 -17.05 30.35
CA ILE A 217 -3.36 -16.96 30.44
C ILE A 217 -3.91 -18.29 29.94
N THR A 218 -4.56 -19.03 30.84
CA THR A 218 -5.16 -20.34 30.54
C THR A 218 -6.68 -20.25 30.51
N THR A 219 -7.35 -21.11 29.75
CA THR A 219 -8.81 -21.21 29.73
C THR A 219 -9.39 -21.51 31.11
N GLN A 220 -8.71 -22.32 31.93
CA GLN A 220 -9.09 -22.59 33.32
C GLN A 220 -8.99 -21.33 34.17
N SER A 221 -7.91 -20.56 34.04
CA SER A 221 -7.76 -19.30 34.78
C SER A 221 -8.83 -18.28 34.41
N LEU A 222 -9.27 -18.25 33.16
CA LEU A 222 -10.36 -17.38 32.69
C LEU A 222 -11.76 -17.89 33.06
N GLY A 223 -11.90 -19.07 33.66
CA GLY A 223 -13.20 -19.68 33.97
C GLY A 223 -13.96 -20.19 32.75
N VAL A 224 -13.27 -20.45 31.63
CA VAL A 224 -13.85 -20.93 30.37
C VAL A 224 -13.17 -22.22 29.88
N PRO A 225 -13.09 -23.28 30.71
CA PRO A 225 -12.45 -24.54 30.31
C PRO A 225 -13.14 -25.17 29.09
N GLY A 226 -12.37 -25.91 28.30
CA GLY A 226 -12.80 -26.53 27.04
C GLY A 226 -12.97 -25.53 25.88
N ARG A 227 -12.49 -24.30 26.01
CA ARG A 227 -12.48 -23.29 24.94
C ARG A 227 -11.14 -23.19 24.24
N PHE A 228 -11.12 -22.54 23.09
CA PHE A 228 -9.93 -22.17 22.36
C PHE A 228 -9.85 -20.64 22.26
N LEU A 229 -8.74 -20.07 22.71
CA LEU A 229 -8.38 -18.66 22.69
C LEU A 229 -7.72 -18.34 21.34
N ASP A 230 -8.23 -17.36 20.62
CA ASP A 230 -7.73 -17.00 19.28
C ASP A 230 -7.86 -15.50 18.99
N PHE A 231 -7.10 -14.98 18.03
CA PHE A 231 -7.06 -13.58 17.64
C PHE A 231 -6.81 -12.61 18.81
N PRO A 232 -5.66 -12.74 19.51
CA PRO A 232 -5.34 -11.92 20.66
C PRO A 232 -4.84 -10.52 20.29
N ASP A 233 -4.93 -9.58 21.23
CA ASP A 233 -4.29 -8.27 21.12
C ASP A 233 -3.89 -7.71 22.48
N LEU A 234 -3.01 -6.70 22.46
CA LEU A 234 -2.49 -6.00 23.62
C LEU A 234 -2.80 -4.50 23.55
N ALA A 235 -3.32 -3.93 24.63
CA ALA A 235 -3.41 -2.49 24.85
C ALA A 235 -2.90 -2.10 26.23
N VAL A 236 -2.30 -0.91 26.35
CA VAL A 236 -1.72 -0.42 27.61
C VAL A 236 -2.50 0.81 28.08
N GLY A 237 -3.00 0.76 29.32
CA GLY A 237 -3.58 1.87 30.06
C GLY A 237 -2.56 2.55 30.99
N ALA A 238 -3.05 3.35 31.93
CA ALA A 238 -2.21 4.04 32.89
C ALA A 238 -1.58 3.07 33.89
N ASN A 239 -2.37 2.14 34.44
CA ASN A 239 -1.92 1.22 35.48
C ASN A 239 -2.19 -0.25 35.14
N SER A 240 -2.72 -0.55 33.94
CA SER A 240 -3.05 -1.90 33.52
C SER A 240 -2.63 -2.19 32.08
N LEU A 241 -2.21 -3.44 31.85
CA LEU A 241 -2.19 -4.08 30.54
C LEU A 241 -3.55 -4.73 30.27
N TYR A 242 -4.02 -4.69 29.04
CA TYR A 242 -5.24 -5.34 28.59
C TYR A 242 -4.92 -6.35 27.49
N VAL A 243 -5.43 -7.56 27.65
CA VAL A 243 -5.33 -8.63 26.65
C VAL A 243 -6.74 -8.96 26.15
N THR A 244 -6.96 -8.97 24.84
CA THR A 244 -8.23 -9.49 24.28
C THR A 244 -8.02 -10.88 23.69
N THR A 245 -9.09 -11.68 23.60
CA THR A 245 -9.11 -12.94 22.86
C THR A 245 -10.54 -13.31 22.52
N ASN A 246 -10.76 -13.90 21.34
CA ASN A 246 -11.99 -14.60 21.03
C ASN A 246 -12.00 -15.96 21.73
N LEU A 247 -13.20 -16.48 22.00
CA LEU A 247 -13.42 -17.79 22.58
C LEU A 247 -14.11 -18.67 21.56
N PHE A 248 -13.57 -19.86 21.29
CA PHE A 248 -14.16 -20.84 20.40
C PHE A 248 -14.43 -22.16 21.11
N THR A 249 -15.46 -22.87 20.67
CA THR A 249 -15.69 -24.27 21.04
C THR A 249 -14.67 -25.17 20.31
N PRO A 250 -14.47 -26.42 20.75
CA PRO A 250 -13.48 -27.31 20.13
C PRO A 250 -13.72 -27.59 18.63
N ASP A 251 -14.98 -27.56 18.20
CA ASP A 251 -15.41 -27.66 16.80
C ASP A 251 -15.31 -26.33 16.03
N GLY A 252 -14.77 -25.27 16.64
CA GLY A 252 -14.47 -24.00 15.99
C GLY A 252 -15.62 -23.01 15.89
N ARG A 253 -16.73 -23.23 16.60
CA ARG A 253 -17.83 -22.25 16.67
C ARG A 253 -17.52 -21.18 17.69
N SER A 254 -17.98 -19.97 17.43
CA SER A 254 -17.82 -18.85 18.36
C SER A 254 -18.52 -19.12 19.69
N ALA A 255 -17.88 -18.72 20.77
CA ALA A 255 -18.35 -18.88 22.15
C ALA A 255 -18.23 -17.59 22.96
N GLY A 256 -17.99 -16.45 22.29
CA GLY A 256 -17.83 -15.14 22.90
C GLY A 256 -16.42 -14.58 22.78
N ALA A 257 -16.08 -13.65 23.67
CA ALA A 257 -14.76 -13.05 23.78
C ALA A 257 -14.44 -12.63 25.22
N ALA A 258 -13.16 -12.40 25.48
CA ALA A 258 -12.65 -11.96 26.77
C ALA A 258 -11.82 -10.69 26.64
N VAL A 259 -11.88 -9.84 27.67
CA VAL A 259 -10.91 -8.77 27.95
C VAL A 259 -10.30 -9.04 29.31
N VAL A 260 -8.99 -9.18 29.38
CA VAL A 260 -8.24 -9.52 30.59
C VAL A 260 -7.42 -8.31 31.01
N ARG A 261 -7.78 -7.70 32.14
CA ARG A 261 -7.04 -6.58 32.74
C ARG A 261 -5.96 -7.12 33.68
N ILE A 262 -4.71 -6.69 33.51
CA ILE A 262 -3.54 -7.11 34.28
C ILE A 262 -2.88 -5.88 34.89
N PRO A 263 -2.84 -5.72 36.23
CA PRO A 263 -2.20 -4.57 36.85
C PRO A 263 -0.68 -4.51 36.58
N VAL A 264 -0.20 -3.33 36.17
CA VAL A 264 1.23 -3.06 35.86
C VAL A 264 2.12 -3.29 37.09
N ALA A 265 1.66 -2.95 38.29
CA ALA A 265 2.40 -3.20 39.53
C ALA A 265 2.67 -4.71 39.78
N GLY A 266 1.73 -5.57 39.37
CA GLY A 266 1.91 -7.02 39.43
C GLY A 266 2.96 -7.52 38.45
N ILE A 267 3.03 -6.92 37.25
CA ILE A 267 4.04 -7.22 36.23
C ILE A 267 5.45 -6.82 36.72
N ASP A 268 5.59 -5.63 37.31
CA ASP A 268 6.89 -5.16 37.81
C ASP A 268 7.42 -6.08 38.93
N SER A 269 6.59 -6.28 39.96
CA SER A 269 6.92 -7.15 41.11
C SER A 269 7.05 -8.64 40.77
N GLY A 270 6.50 -9.08 39.62
CA GLY A 270 6.44 -10.48 39.22
C GLY A 270 5.30 -11.28 39.88
N GLN A 271 4.45 -10.65 40.69
CA GLN A 271 3.23 -11.24 41.24
C GLN A 271 2.04 -10.84 40.35
N VAL A 272 1.94 -11.51 39.19
CA VAL A 272 0.97 -11.12 38.17
C VAL A 272 -0.41 -11.68 38.51
N THR A 273 -1.36 -10.76 38.69
CA THR A 273 -2.78 -11.05 38.79
C THR A 273 -3.51 -10.51 37.57
N ALA A 274 -4.72 -11.01 37.33
CA ALA A 274 -5.56 -10.58 36.24
C ALA A 274 -7.03 -10.51 36.68
N GLN A 275 -7.80 -9.71 35.98
CA GLN A 275 -9.24 -9.61 36.13
C GLN A 275 -9.89 -9.79 34.75
N PRO A 276 -10.59 -10.91 34.50
CA PRO A 276 -11.25 -11.15 33.24
C PRO A 276 -12.66 -10.52 33.21
N PHE A 277 -13.00 -9.94 32.06
CA PHE A 277 -14.37 -9.69 31.64
C PHE A 277 -14.69 -10.63 30.48
N ILE A 278 -15.71 -11.47 30.64
CA ILE A 278 -16.13 -12.47 29.66
C ILE A 278 -17.51 -12.09 29.13
N SER A 279 -17.66 -12.11 27.81
CA SER A 279 -18.95 -12.05 27.13
C SER A 279 -19.16 -13.35 26.38
N THR A 280 -20.38 -13.88 26.43
CA THR A 280 -20.78 -15.09 25.69
C THR A 280 -21.59 -14.79 24.43
N ASP A 281 -22.01 -13.54 24.26
CA ASP A 281 -22.90 -13.03 23.22
C ASP A 281 -22.19 -12.13 22.20
N LEU A 282 -21.15 -11.42 22.63
CA LEU A 282 -20.33 -10.57 21.77
C LEU A 282 -18.96 -11.19 21.54
N ASN A 283 -18.40 -10.89 20.36
CA ASN A 283 -17.12 -11.41 19.91
C ASN A 283 -16.24 -10.26 19.41
N SER A 284 -14.96 -10.54 19.19
CA SER A 284 -13.99 -9.63 18.58
C SER A 284 -13.79 -8.31 19.32
N PHE A 285 -13.63 -8.36 20.65
CA PHE A 285 -13.28 -7.15 21.40
C PHE A 285 -11.92 -6.59 20.96
N ARG A 286 -11.89 -5.27 20.76
CA ARG A 286 -10.65 -4.51 20.58
C ARG A 286 -10.59 -3.39 21.62
N VAL A 287 -9.51 -3.38 22.40
CA VAL A 287 -9.24 -2.31 23.38
C VAL A 287 -8.48 -1.17 22.71
N ALA A 288 -8.93 0.06 22.94
CA ALA A 288 -8.27 1.25 22.42
C ALA A 288 -6.88 1.43 23.03
N GLN A 289 -5.90 1.64 22.16
CA GLN A 289 -4.54 2.03 22.55
C GLN A 289 -4.56 3.42 23.22
N ASN A 290 -3.67 3.62 24.20
CA ASN A 290 -3.44 4.89 24.89
C ASN A 290 -4.64 5.42 25.71
N SER A 291 -5.45 4.54 26.30
CA SER A 291 -6.71 4.93 26.96
C SER A 291 -6.57 5.53 28.38
N GLY A 292 -5.36 5.80 28.86
CA GLY A 292 -5.16 6.33 30.22
C GLY A 292 -5.76 5.41 31.30
N SER A 293 -6.43 5.98 32.31
CA SER A 293 -7.01 5.23 33.44
C SER A 293 -8.36 4.56 33.15
N THR A 294 -8.91 4.72 31.94
CA THR A 294 -10.20 4.12 31.55
C THR A 294 -10.01 3.37 30.25
N ALA A 295 -10.03 2.04 30.29
CA ALA A 295 -10.00 1.27 29.04
C ALA A 295 -11.33 1.39 28.30
N TYR A 296 -11.25 1.72 27.01
CA TYR A 296 -12.39 1.66 26.11
C TYR A 296 -12.24 0.49 25.16
N PHE A 297 -13.28 -0.31 24.98
CA PHE A 297 -13.28 -1.41 24.02
C PHE A 297 -14.64 -1.61 23.41
N THR A 298 -14.71 -2.22 22.23
CA THR A 298 -15.98 -2.36 21.52
C THR A 298 -16.12 -3.69 20.80
N ALA A 299 -17.36 -4.06 20.52
CA ALA A 299 -17.75 -5.15 19.64
C ALA A 299 -18.95 -4.73 18.77
N HIS A 300 -19.17 -5.44 17.67
CA HIS A 300 -20.38 -5.28 16.86
C HIS A 300 -21.58 -5.92 17.55
N VAL A 301 -22.67 -5.16 17.69
CA VAL A 301 -24.00 -5.72 18.02
C VAL A 301 -24.70 -6.12 16.73
N ASP A 302 -24.69 -5.22 15.76
CA ASP A 302 -25.22 -5.39 14.42
C ASP A 302 -24.42 -4.52 13.43
N THR A 303 -24.73 -4.57 12.13
CA THR A 303 -24.00 -3.80 11.10
C THR A 303 -24.22 -2.27 11.14
N SER A 304 -24.92 -1.74 12.14
CA SER A 304 -25.22 -0.32 12.34
C SER A 304 -25.05 0.15 13.79
N THR A 305 -24.55 -0.74 14.67
CA THR A 305 -24.46 -0.51 16.12
C THR A 305 -23.20 -1.16 16.70
N LEU A 306 -22.36 -0.35 17.34
CA LEU A 306 -21.26 -0.79 18.19
C LEU A 306 -21.71 -0.77 19.66
N ARG A 307 -21.34 -1.80 20.43
CA ARG A 307 -21.39 -1.71 21.90
C ARG A 307 -20.03 -1.33 22.43
N VAL A 308 -19.91 -0.09 22.89
CA VAL A 308 -18.70 0.48 23.47
C VAL A 308 -18.75 0.31 24.98
N PHE A 309 -17.67 -0.20 25.56
CA PHE A 309 -17.49 -0.40 26.99
C PHE A 309 -16.47 0.60 27.52
N ALA A 310 -16.79 1.27 28.62
CA ALA A 310 -15.83 2.05 29.41
C ALA A 310 -15.51 1.30 30.70
N TRP A 311 -14.23 1.03 30.95
CA TRP A 311 -13.77 0.31 32.13
C TRP A 311 -12.68 1.11 32.83
N ASP A 312 -13.11 1.94 33.78
CA ASP A 312 -12.21 2.63 34.71
C ASP A 312 -11.44 1.58 35.54
N GLU A 313 -10.13 1.79 35.70
CA GLU A 313 -9.24 0.91 36.46
C GLU A 313 -9.64 0.75 37.93
N ASN A 314 -10.38 1.70 38.50
CA ASN A 314 -10.94 1.61 39.86
C ASN A 314 -12.29 0.85 39.93
N GLN A 315 -12.89 0.51 38.79
CA GLN A 315 -14.17 -0.19 38.74
C GLN A 315 -13.99 -1.69 38.55
N GLY A 316 -14.80 -2.47 39.27
CA GLY A 316 -14.83 -3.92 39.13
C GLY A 316 -15.23 -4.36 37.73
N ALA A 317 -16.21 -3.71 37.09
CA ALA A 317 -16.74 -4.14 35.80
C ALA A 317 -16.81 -2.99 34.78
N PRO A 318 -16.75 -3.32 33.46
CA PRO A 318 -16.96 -2.34 32.40
C PRO A 318 -18.43 -1.92 32.30
N ARG A 319 -18.67 -0.70 31.81
CA ARG A 319 -20.01 -0.14 31.57
C ARG A 319 -20.29 -0.07 30.07
N PRO A 320 -21.32 -0.74 29.54
CA PRO A 320 -21.65 -0.70 28.12
C PRO A 320 -22.46 0.54 27.71
N THR A 321 -22.33 0.94 26.46
CA THR A 321 -23.19 1.92 25.78
C THR A 321 -23.25 1.57 24.30
N ASP A 322 -24.47 1.54 23.75
CA ASP A 322 -24.67 1.26 22.33
C ASP A 322 -24.59 2.55 21.52
N VAL A 323 -23.68 2.57 20.55
CA VAL A 323 -23.40 3.72 19.68
C VAL A 323 -23.79 3.34 18.25
N GLY A 324 -24.71 4.12 17.68
CA GLY A 324 -25.07 3.97 16.27
C GLY A 324 -23.94 4.40 15.35
N VAL A 325 -23.63 3.59 14.35
CA VAL A 325 -22.63 3.88 13.31
C VAL A 325 -23.28 3.87 11.93
N ALA A 326 -22.57 4.38 10.93
CA ALA A 326 -23.03 4.27 9.55
C ALA A 326 -23.14 2.79 9.19
N ARG A 327 -24.29 2.41 8.64
CA ARG A 327 -24.58 1.02 8.34
C ARG A 327 -23.65 0.49 7.25
N TRP A 328 -23.26 -0.76 7.39
CA TRP A 328 -22.48 -1.50 6.41
C TRP A 328 -23.12 -2.84 6.06
N ILE A 329 -22.69 -3.43 4.95
CA ILE A 329 -23.22 -4.67 4.40
C ILE A 329 -22.26 -5.80 4.75
N THR A 330 -22.84 -6.91 5.23
CA THR A 330 -22.13 -8.17 5.46
C THR A 330 -22.41 -9.14 4.32
N GLY A 331 -21.41 -9.88 3.83
CA GLY A 331 -21.67 -11.22 3.32
C GLY A 331 -21.46 -11.55 1.84
N ASN A 332 -20.77 -10.74 1.03
CA ASN A 332 -20.39 -11.12 -0.35
C ASN A 332 -18.93 -11.58 -0.49
N GLY A 333 -18.17 -11.59 0.61
CA GLY A 333 -16.82 -12.17 0.67
C GLY A 333 -15.70 -11.21 0.29
N TYR A 334 -15.82 -9.92 0.66
CA TYR A 334 -14.79 -8.89 0.46
C TYR A 334 -14.16 -8.93 -0.94
N GLN A 335 -14.99 -9.02 -1.98
CA GLN A 335 -14.53 -9.36 -3.32
C GLN A 335 -13.54 -8.32 -3.86
N SER A 336 -12.30 -8.74 -4.01
CA SER A 336 -11.23 -7.90 -4.55
C SER A 336 -10.27 -8.75 -5.35
N ARG A 337 -10.17 -8.45 -6.66
CA ARG A 337 -9.30 -9.15 -7.60
C ARG A 337 -8.11 -8.29 -7.95
N THR A 338 -6.92 -8.86 -7.84
CA THR A 338 -5.66 -8.25 -8.23
C THR A 338 -5.51 -8.22 -9.77
N PRO A 339 -4.51 -7.52 -10.34
CA PRO A 339 -4.36 -7.38 -11.79
C PRO A 339 -4.30 -8.70 -12.57
N ASP A 340 -3.82 -9.78 -11.97
CA ASP A 340 -3.76 -11.11 -12.56
C ASP A 340 -5.09 -11.91 -12.43
N GLY A 341 -6.15 -11.27 -11.94
CA GLY A 341 -7.48 -11.85 -11.75
C GLY A 341 -7.67 -12.64 -10.46
N ARG A 342 -6.61 -12.88 -9.67
CA ARG A 342 -6.68 -13.64 -8.40
C ARG A 342 -7.31 -12.81 -7.30
N SER A 343 -8.07 -13.48 -6.42
CA SER A 343 -8.55 -12.88 -5.17
C SER A 343 -7.42 -12.70 -4.16
N TRP A 344 -7.61 -11.82 -3.19
CA TRP A 344 -6.69 -11.68 -2.06
C TRP A 344 -7.37 -11.42 -0.71
N LEU A 345 -8.68 -11.11 -0.69
CA LEU A 345 -9.42 -10.81 0.54
C LEU A 345 -10.40 -11.93 0.94
N ASP A 346 -10.27 -13.14 0.40
CA ASP A 346 -11.19 -14.24 0.71
C ASP A 346 -11.13 -14.67 2.19
N ARG A 347 -10.07 -14.26 2.90
CA ARG A 347 -9.88 -14.45 4.34
C ARG A 347 -10.48 -13.33 5.19
N ALA A 348 -10.66 -12.12 4.64
CA ALA A 348 -11.06 -10.95 5.41
C ALA A 348 -12.43 -11.12 6.07
N ASP A 349 -12.60 -10.50 7.24
CA ASP A 349 -13.86 -10.42 7.95
C ASP A 349 -14.00 -9.07 8.69
N SER A 350 -15.10 -8.91 9.42
CA SER A 350 -15.48 -7.65 10.07
C SER A 350 -14.91 -7.52 11.49
N ARG A 351 -13.93 -8.33 11.89
CA ARG A 351 -13.26 -8.14 13.18
C ARG A 351 -12.68 -6.73 13.26
N ILE A 352 -12.83 -6.11 14.43
CA ILE A 352 -12.24 -4.79 14.71
C ILE A 352 -10.73 -4.97 14.82
N THR A 353 -9.98 -4.28 13.97
CA THR A 353 -8.52 -4.46 13.79
C THR A 353 -7.71 -3.29 14.34
N GLY A 354 -8.33 -2.12 14.56
CA GLY A 354 -7.67 -0.96 15.13
C GLY A 354 -8.54 -0.25 16.16
N ALA A 355 -7.93 0.23 17.24
CA ALA A 355 -8.60 1.10 18.19
C ALA A 355 -7.63 2.02 18.92
N THR A 356 -7.98 3.29 19.12
CA THR A 356 -7.16 4.21 19.95
C THR A 356 -7.97 5.35 20.55
N LEU A 357 -7.51 5.88 21.69
CA LEU A 357 -7.97 7.14 22.26
C LEU A 357 -6.96 8.25 21.91
N ALA A 358 -7.43 9.33 21.29
CA ALA A 358 -6.66 10.54 21.03
C ALA A 358 -7.36 11.73 21.69
N GLY A 359 -6.75 12.31 22.71
CA GLY A 359 -7.40 13.31 23.56
C GLY A 359 -8.68 12.74 24.18
N THR A 360 -9.83 13.30 23.81
CA THR A 360 -11.16 12.83 24.24
C THR A 360 -11.90 12.03 23.16
N GLU A 361 -11.24 11.61 22.09
CA GLU A 361 -11.88 10.98 20.94
C GLU A 361 -11.40 9.54 20.74
N LEU A 362 -12.35 8.61 20.70
CA LEU A 362 -12.13 7.21 20.42
C LEU A 362 -12.24 6.95 18.92
N TYR A 363 -11.34 6.13 18.40
CA TYR A 363 -11.37 5.65 17.02
C TYR A 363 -11.41 4.13 17.04
N PHE A 364 -12.37 3.52 16.35
CA PHE A 364 -12.48 2.06 16.21
C PHE A 364 -12.61 1.70 14.73
N ALA A 365 -11.72 0.84 14.21
CA ALA A 365 -11.59 0.51 12.79
C ALA A 365 -11.87 -0.97 12.48
N TRP A 366 -12.62 -1.22 11.41
CA TRP A 366 -12.89 -2.56 10.88
C TRP A 366 -13.03 -2.52 9.36
N ALA A 367 -12.87 -3.67 8.69
CA ALA A 367 -13.11 -3.78 7.26
C ALA A 367 -14.60 -4.01 6.98
N VAL A 368 -15.09 -3.45 5.87
CA VAL A 368 -16.46 -3.64 5.39
C VAL A 368 -16.49 -3.95 3.89
N ASP A 369 -17.55 -4.63 3.46
CA ASP A 369 -17.71 -5.08 2.07
C ASP A 369 -18.09 -3.93 1.12
N ALA A 370 -17.87 -4.14 -0.18
CA ALA A 370 -18.26 -3.20 -1.23
C ALA A 370 -19.77 -2.91 -1.20
N GLY A 371 -20.17 -1.74 -1.69
CA GLY A 371 -21.56 -1.26 -1.64
C GLY A 371 -21.93 -0.61 -0.29
N SER A 372 -21.21 -0.92 0.78
CA SER A 372 -21.36 -0.21 2.07
C SER A 372 -21.03 1.27 1.89
N ASN A 373 -21.82 2.17 2.50
CA ASN A 373 -21.63 3.62 2.39
C ASN A 373 -21.39 4.10 0.93
N GLN A 374 -22.02 3.46 -0.07
CA GLN A 374 -21.86 3.84 -1.49
C GLN A 374 -20.41 3.75 -2.02
N ARG A 375 -19.56 2.89 -1.41
CA ARG A 375 -18.18 2.70 -1.87
C ARG A 375 -18.07 1.48 -2.80
N PRO A 376 -17.36 1.58 -3.94
CA PRO A 376 -17.35 0.53 -4.97
C PRO A 376 -16.46 -0.68 -4.64
N LYS A 377 -15.59 -0.57 -3.63
CA LYS A 377 -14.64 -1.61 -3.19
C LYS A 377 -14.75 -1.81 -1.69
N PRO A 378 -14.36 -2.98 -1.15
CA PRO A 378 -14.21 -3.15 0.28
C PRO A 378 -13.26 -2.11 0.87
N PHE A 379 -13.56 -1.59 2.06
CA PHE A 379 -12.80 -0.49 2.65
C PHE A 379 -12.69 -0.59 4.16
N VAL A 380 -11.83 0.23 4.77
CA VAL A 380 -11.75 0.34 6.23
C VAL A 380 -12.71 1.44 6.70
N GLN A 381 -13.67 1.07 7.52
CA GLN A 381 -14.59 1.99 8.20
C GLN A 381 -14.10 2.25 9.63
N ILE A 382 -14.19 3.50 10.08
CA ILE A 382 -13.76 3.93 11.41
C ILE A 382 -14.89 4.74 12.06
N ALA A 383 -15.29 4.35 13.27
CA ALA A 383 -16.16 5.16 14.12
C ALA A 383 -15.30 6.09 14.99
N ARG A 384 -15.49 7.41 14.86
CA ARG A 384 -14.92 8.42 15.74
C ARG A 384 -15.98 8.82 16.77
N ILE A 385 -15.72 8.58 18.05
CA ILE A 385 -16.69 8.66 19.14
C ILE A 385 -16.14 9.56 20.24
N ASP A 386 -16.97 10.43 20.81
CA ASP A 386 -16.60 11.20 22.00
C ASP A 386 -16.51 10.27 23.23
N SER A 387 -15.36 10.26 23.90
CA SER A 387 -15.10 9.36 25.04
C SER A 387 -15.81 9.76 26.34
N GLN A 388 -16.30 11.00 26.44
CA GLN A 388 -16.95 11.53 27.65
C GLN A 388 -18.42 11.12 27.70
N ASN A 389 -19.11 11.17 26.56
CA ASN A 389 -20.54 10.89 26.46
C ASN A 389 -20.89 9.71 25.55
N LEU A 390 -19.90 9.09 24.89
CA LEU A 390 -20.05 7.95 23.99
C LEU A 390 -21.01 8.21 22.84
N THR A 391 -20.96 9.41 22.28
CA THR A 391 -21.71 9.77 21.06
C THR A 391 -20.82 9.70 19.82
N LEU A 392 -21.40 9.27 18.70
CA LEU A 392 -20.70 9.25 17.41
C LEU A 392 -20.47 10.68 16.93
N LEU A 393 -19.21 11.03 16.67
CA LEU A 393 -18.80 12.30 16.08
C LEU A 393 -18.77 12.18 14.55
N GLU A 394 -18.17 11.10 14.03
CA GLU A 394 -17.95 10.93 12.60
C GLU A 394 -17.81 9.46 12.22
N ASN A 395 -18.22 9.11 10.99
CA ASN A 395 -17.81 7.85 10.35
C ASN A 395 -16.75 8.20 9.32
N ILE A 396 -15.54 7.70 9.51
CA ILE A 396 -14.42 7.90 8.60
C ILE A 396 -14.29 6.65 7.72
N ASN A 397 -14.26 6.82 6.40
CA ASN A 397 -13.88 5.75 5.48
C ASN A 397 -12.46 6.02 4.98
N VAL A 398 -11.60 5.03 5.12
CA VAL A 398 -10.33 4.94 4.39
C VAL A 398 -10.63 4.07 3.19
N PHE A 399 -10.78 4.65 2.00
CA PHE A 399 -11.18 3.92 0.81
C PHE A 399 -10.50 4.45 -0.45
N ASP A 400 -10.38 3.58 -1.44
CA ASP A 400 -9.97 3.88 -2.81
C ASP A 400 -11.07 3.36 -3.76
N PRO A 401 -11.43 4.09 -4.83
CA PRO A 401 -12.50 3.66 -5.73
C PRO A 401 -12.12 2.45 -6.60
N ASP A 402 -10.82 2.21 -6.81
CA ASP A 402 -10.31 1.19 -7.73
C ASP A 402 -9.78 -0.05 -6.99
N SER A 403 -9.30 0.13 -5.76
CA SER A 403 -8.68 -0.89 -4.92
C SER A 403 -9.37 -1.02 -3.57
N ALA A 404 -9.37 -2.24 -3.02
CA ALA A 404 -9.85 -2.48 -1.66
C ALA A 404 -8.82 -2.02 -0.62
N THR A 405 -9.30 -1.53 0.52
CA THR A 405 -8.45 -1.32 1.71
C THR A 405 -8.91 -2.21 2.86
N CYS A 406 -7.98 -2.81 3.60
CA CYS A 406 -8.31 -3.72 4.69
C CYS A 406 -7.25 -3.66 5.82
N TYR A 407 -7.58 -4.25 6.98
CA TYR A 407 -6.66 -4.40 8.13
C TYR A 407 -6.17 -3.08 8.75
N GLY A 408 -7.07 -2.11 8.94
CA GLY A 408 -6.74 -0.80 9.51
C GLY A 408 -6.39 -0.86 10.99
N ALA A 409 -5.09 -0.89 11.31
CA ALA A 409 -4.56 -0.80 12.66
C ALA A 409 -4.36 0.65 13.07
N LEU A 410 -4.71 1.00 14.33
CA LEU A 410 -4.69 2.38 14.83
C LEU A 410 -3.86 2.52 16.11
N SER A 411 -3.23 3.68 16.27
CA SER A 411 -2.68 4.16 17.53
C SER A 411 -2.63 5.69 17.57
N SER A 412 -2.50 6.26 18.75
CA SER A 412 -2.32 7.70 18.94
C SER A 412 -0.93 8.05 19.48
N ASN A 413 -0.47 9.27 19.22
CA ASN A 413 0.79 9.80 19.71
C ASN A 413 0.56 10.82 20.86
N ALA A 414 1.63 11.37 21.40
CA ALA A 414 1.59 12.36 22.49
C ALA A 414 0.92 13.69 22.10
N ASP A 415 0.70 13.94 20.80
CA ASP A 415 0.02 15.13 20.27
C ASP A 415 -1.46 14.88 19.95
N ASN A 416 -1.99 13.73 20.37
CA ASN A 416 -3.34 13.28 20.06
C ASN A 416 -3.58 13.14 18.56
N GLU A 417 -2.54 12.82 17.80
CA GLU A 417 -2.70 12.43 16.40
C GLU A 417 -2.97 10.95 16.29
N VAL A 418 -3.73 10.54 15.26
CA VAL A 418 -4.08 9.14 15.02
C VAL A 418 -3.33 8.61 13.82
N GLY A 419 -2.37 7.71 14.06
CA GLY A 419 -1.65 6.96 13.03
C GLY A 419 -2.41 5.70 12.62
N ILE A 420 -2.35 5.36 11.33
CA ILE A 420 -2.95 4.15 10.75
C ILE A 420 -1.92 3.36 9.94
N SER A 421 -2.02 2.03 9.97
CA SER A 421 -1.38 1.10 9.03
C SER A 421 -2.45 0.20 8.42
N TYR A 422 -2.42 -0.01 7.10
CA TYR A 422 -3.41 -0.83 6.40
C TYR A 422 -2.88 -1.39 5.08
N MET A 423 -3.61 -2.35 4.51
CA MET A 423 -3.32 -2.94 3.20
C MET A 423 -4.22 -2.35 2.12
N LEU A 424 -3.66 -2.07 0.94
CA LEU A 424 -4.35 -1.61 -0.27
C LEU A 424 -4.13 -2.62 -1.40
N GLY A 425 -5.18 -3.08 -2.09
CA GLY A 425 -5.01 -4.03 -3.19
C GLY A 425 -6.29 -4.35 -3.95
N GLY A 426 -6.14 -4.89 -5.15
CA GLY A 426 -7.22 -5.15 -6.09
C GLY A 426 -7.38 -4.06 -7.15
N GLY A 427 -8.07 -4.37 -8.24
CA GLY A 427 -8.13 -3.51 -9.41
C GLY A 427 -6.74 -3.38 -10.04
N PRO A 428 -6.15 -2.16 -10.14
CA PRO A 428 -4.86 -1.96 -10.76
C PRO A 428 -3.66 -2.31 -9.87
N ARG A 429 -3.88 -2.78 -8.63
CA ARG A 429 -2.82 -2.97 -7.64
C ARG A 429 -2.79 -4.38 -7.07
N PHE A 430 -1.59 -4.91 -6.89
CA PHE A 430 -1.37 -6.01 -5.96
C PHE A 430 -1.36 -5.50 -4.51
N PRO A 431 -1.58 -6.37 -3.51
CA PRO A 431 -1.58 -5.99 -2.10
C PRO A 431 -0.30 -5.22 -1.72
N SER A 432 -0.48 -4.01 -1.21
CA SER A 432 0.54 -3.01 -0.94
C SER A 432 0.34 -2.44 0.46
N HIS A 433 1.42 -2.09 1.13
CA HIS A 433 1.39 -1.57 2.51
C HIS A 433 1.29 -0.05 2.52
N VAL A 434 0.39 0.50 3.33
CA VAL A 434 0.15 1.93 3.48
C VAL A 434 0.21 2.33 4.96
N VAL A 435 0.79 3.50 5.24
CA VAL A 435 0.68 4.18 6.54
C VAL A 435 0.06 5.56 6.38
N GLY A 436 -0.59 6.09 7.41
CA GLY A 436 -1.17 7.42 7.37
C GLY A 436 -1.32 8.07 8.73
N ILE A 437 -1.60 9.38 8.76
CA ILE A 437 -2.06 10.11 9.94
C ILE A 437 -3.43 10.70 9.60
N LEU A 438 -4.46 10.34 10.39
CA LEU A 438 -5.86 10.66 10.12
C LEU A 438 -6.30 12.04 10.63
N THR A 439 -5.57 12.60 11.59
CA THR A 439 -5.83 13.89 12.22
C THR A 439 -5.05 15.02 11.54
N GLY A 440 -5.40 16.27 11.84
CA GLY A 440 -4.76 17.44 11.22
C GLY A 440 -4.84 17.41 9.70
N THR A 441 -3.74 17.72 9.01
CA THR A 441 -3.63 17.48 7.57
C THR A 441 -3.47 15.97 7.34
N ARG A 442 -4.57 15.30 7.02
CA ARG A 442 -4.56 13.86 6.71
C ARG A 442 -3.63 13.58 5.53
N LYS A 443 -2.74 12.60 5.70
CA LYS A 443 -1.88 12.07 4.63
C LYS A 443 -1.73 10.57 4.77
N ASP A 444 -1.83 9.88 3.65
CA ASP A 444 -1.59 8.45 3.53
C ASP A 444 -0.43 8.24 2.52
N VAL A 445 0.48 7.31 2.79
CA VAL A 445 1.67 7.03 1.97
C VAL A 445 1.75 5.53 1.71
N ILE A 446 1.82 5.14 0.44
CA ILE A 446 2.14 3.76 0.07
C ILE A 446 3.64 3.56 0.35
N VAL A 447 3.95 2.77 1.36
CA VAL A 447 5.33 2.57 1.85
C VAL A 447 6.03 1.40 1.17
N ALA A 448 5.26 0.48 0.59
CA ALA A 448 5.73 -0.62 -0.25
C ALA A 448 4.63 -1.09 -1.19
N VAL A 449 5.00 -1.38 -2.44
CA VAL A 449 4.11 -1.95 -3.46
C VAL A 449 4.42 -3.43 -3.60
N GLY A 450 3.39 -4.27 -3.62
CA GLY A 450 3.56 -5.69 -3.95
C GLY A 450 3.64 -5.92 -5.45
N ASP A 451 4.38 -6.93 -5.86
CA ASP A 451 4.49 -7.35 -7.27
C ASP A 451 3.44 -8.40 -7.65
N ARG A 452 2.82 -9.03 -6.65
CA ARG A 452 1.81 -10.07 -6.85
C ARG A 452 0.86 -10.23 -5.66
N GLY A 453 -0.27 -10.89 -5.91
CA GLY A 453 -1.18 -11.37 -4.88
C GLY A 453 -0.81 -12.76 -4.35
N PRO A 454 -1.59 -13.29 -3.40
CA PRO A 454 -1.44 -14.67 -2.96
C PRO A 454 -1.78 -15.63 -4.10
N LEU A 455 -1.04 -16.74 -4.18
CA LEU A 455 -1.47 -17.88 -4.97
C LEU A 455 -2.74 -18.49 -4.34
N PRO A 456 -3.65 -19.05 -5.14
CA PRO A 456 -4.83 -19.73 -4.60
C PRO A 456 -4.42 -20.83 -3.62
N ASN A 457 -5.07 -20.87 -2.46
CA ASN A 457 -4.87 -21.93 -1.49
C ASN A 457 -5.17 -23.29 -2.16
N PRO A 458 -4.24 -24.26 -2.15
CA PRO A 458 -4.40 -25.51 -2.89
C PRO A 458 -5.61 -26.35 -2.49
N SER A 459 -6.15 -26.14 -1.27
CA SER A 459 -7.25 -26.95 -0.74
C SER A 459 -8.64 -26.43 -1.12
N ASN A 460 -8.81 -25.13 -1.34
CA ASN A 460 -10.12 -24.51 -1.56
C ASN A 460 -10.12 -23.41 -2.64
N GLY A 461 -8.97 -23.09 -3.23
CA GLY A 461 -8.80 -22.06 -4.24
C GLY A 461 -8.87 -20.62 -3.74
N SER A 462 -8.92 -20.38 -2.43
CA SER A 462 -9.07 -19.02 -1.88
C SER A 462 -7.78 -18.21 -1.97
N GLY A 463 -7.92 -16.94 -2.31
CA GLY A 463 -6.86 -15.95 -2.23
C GLY A 463 -6.86 -15.27 -0.87
N GLU A 464 -6.00 -15.75 0.03
CA GLU A 464 -5.99 -15.35 1.43
C GLU A 464 -4.94 -14.27 1.70
N TRP A 465 -5.26 -13.29 2.53
CA TRP A 465 -4.31 -12.28 3.00
C TRP A 465 -4.55 -11.94 4.45
N GLY A 466 -3.51 -11.97 5.27
CA GLY A 466 -3.45 -11.44 6.65
C GLY A 466 -4.57 -11.85 7.63
N ASP A 467 -4.65 -11.05 8.69
CA ASP A 467 -5.76 -10.98 9.66
C ASP A 467 -5.70 -9.66 10.46
N TYR A 468 -4.50 -9.16 10.77
CA TYR A 468 -4.28 -7.85 11.39
C TYR A 468 -2.88 -7.29 11.10
N LEU A 469 -2.73 -6.00 11.39
CA LEU A 469 -1.47 -5.26 11.46
C LEU A 469 -1.39 -4.59 12.85
N THR A 470 -0.30 -3.89 13.16
CA THR A 470 -0.23 -3.01 14.32
C THR A 470 0.40 -1.66 14.02
N VAL A 471 -0.01 -0.66 14.81
CA VAL A 471 0.67 0.62 14.97
C VAL A 471 0.89 0.84 16.46
N ARG A 472 2.07 1.33 16.86
CA ARG A 472 2.42 1.70 18.24
C ARG A 472 3.15 3.04 18.28
N PRO A 473 3.04 3.83 19.37
CA PRO A 473 3.90 4.98 19.56
C PRO A 473 5.35 4.54 19.84
N ILE A 474 6.31 5.39 19.48
CA ILE A 474 7.73 5.18 19.78
C ILE A 474 8.11 5.89 21.07
N PHE A 475 8.54 5.12 22.06
CA PHE A 475 8.96 5.65 23.35
C PHE A 475 10.42 6.15 23.32
N PRO A 476 10.79 7.12 24.17
CA PRO A 476 9.97 7.73 25.23
C PRO A 476 9.12 8.92 24.77
N SER A 477 9.46 9.58 23.65
CA SER A 477 8.78 10.83 23.24
C SER A 477 7.31 10.61 22.86
N ARG A 478 6.99 9.42 22.33
CA ARG A 478 5.67 9.04 21.79
C ARG A 478 5.18 9.98 20.71
N LYS A 479 6.08 10.64 19.98
CA LYS A 479 5.72 11.56 18.88
C LYS A 479 5.57 10.84 17.54
N LEU A 480 6.41 9.84 17.32
CA LEU A 480 6.43 9.02 16.11
C LEU A 480 5.64 7.72 16.34
N PHE A 481 5.26 7.10 15.23
CA PHE A 481 4.61 5.80 15.15
C PHE A 481 5.56 4.76 14.56
N ALA A 482 5.47 3.54 15.06
CA ALA A 482 5.99 2.33 14.44
C ALA A 482 4.82 1.52 13.89
N ALA A 483 4.88 1.13 12.63
CA ALA A 483 3.86 0.34 11.94
C ALA A 483 4.45 -0.93 11.33
N THR A 484 3.57 -1.93 11.22
CA THR A 484 3.84 -3.18 10.52
C THR A 484 3.03 -3.30 9.23
N GLY A 485 3.57 -4.03 8.26
CA GLY A 485 2.93 -4.44 7.03
C GLY A 485 3.84 -5.39 6.25
N TYR A 486 3.40 -5.84 5.08
CA TYR A 486 4.18 -6.76 4.26
C TYR A 486 3.69 -6.76 2.81
N THR A 487 4.54 -7.24 1.91
CA THR A 487 4.21 -7.41 0.48
C THR A 487 4.63 -8.79 -0.01
N MET A 488 4.14 -9.19 -1.18
CA MET A 488 4.67 -10.34 -1.92
C MET A 488 5.35 -9.84 -3.19
N ASN A 489 6.62 -10.18 -3.34
CA ASN A 489 7.51 -9.56 -4.33
C ASN A 489 8.02 -10.58 -5.35
N GLY A 490 8.39 -10.09 -6.54
CA GLY A 490 8.87 -10.88 -7.66
C GLY A 490 7.90 -11.97 -8.13
N LYS A 491 8.44 -12.99 -8.78
CA LYS A 491 7.67 -14.15 -9.28
C LYS A 491 7.14 -15.06 -8.15
N GLY A 492 7.67 -14.87 -6.94
CA GLY A 492 7.49 -15.74 -5.79
C GLY A 492 8.12 -17.13 -5.94
N ASP A 493 8.07 -17.90 -4.85
CA ASP A 493 8.65 -19.25 -4.75
C ASP A 493 7.61 -20.38 -4.92
N GLY A 494 6.35 -20.03 -5.22
CA GLY A 494 5.26 -20.98 -5.38
C GLY A 494 4.60 -21.44 -4.07
N SER A 495 5.11 -21.03 -2.90
CA SER A 495 4.67 -21.57 -1.60
C SER A 495 3.70 -20.68 -0.82
N ASN A 496 3.52 -19.42 -1.26
CA ASN A 496 2.93 -18.34 -0.48
C ASN A 496 3.65 -18.02 0.85
N ARG A 497 4.86 -18.55 1.08
CA ARG A 497 5.66 -18.34 2.30
C ARG A 497 6.86 -17.43 2.08
N ASP A 498 6.74 -16.56 1.11
CA ASP A 498 7.77 -15.66 0.64
C ASP A 498 7.31 -14.20 0.73
N ALA A 499 6.34 -13.94 1.62
CA ALA A 499 5.99 -12.57 1.99
C ALA A 499 7.21 -11.87 2.62
N THR A 500 7.30 -10.56 2.39
CA THR A 500 8.36 -9.70 2.91
C THR A 500 7.78 -8.70 3.90
N PRO A 501 7.91 -8.97 5.21
CA PRO A 501 7.51 -8.05 6.27
C PRO A 501 8.30 -6.74 6.27
N ARG A 502 7.69 -5.69 6.82
CA ARG A 502 8.24 -4.35 6.80
C ARG A 502 8.00 -3.61 8.11
N PHE A 503 9.08 -3.09 8.69
CA PHE A 503 9.08 -2.20 9.83
C PHE A 503 9.15 -0.75 9.35
N VAL A 504 8.13 0.05 9.68
CA VAL A 504 8.02 1.44 9.24
C VAL A 504 7.94 2.36 10.44
N VAL A 505 8.78 3.38 10.46
CA VAL A 505 8.67 4.50 11.42
C VAL A 505 8.23 5.73 10.67
N PHE A 506 7.16 6.38 11.14
CA PHE A 506 6.61 7.58 10.53
C PHE A 506 6.04 8.56 11.57
N GLY A 507 5.86 9.80 11.17
CA GLY A 507 5.27 10.85 12.01
C GLY A 507 5.27 12.18 11.27
N ARG A 508 5.03 13.29 11.98
CA ARG A 508 5.14 14.62 11.38
C ARG A 508 6.59 15.01 11.15
N ALA A 509 6.84 15.82 10.12
CA ALA A 509 8.16 16.28 9.75
C ALA A 509 8.86 17.03 10.90
N SER A 510 8.10 17.81 11.68
CA SER A 510 8.60 18.49 12.88
C SER A 510 9.18 17.54 13.92
N ASP A 511 8.52 16.38 14.14
CA ASP A 511 8.94 15.40 15.13
C ASP A 511 10.05 14.49 14.61
N ALA A 512 9.99 14.15 13.32
CA ALA A 512 10.98 13.34 12.63
C ALA A 512 12.36 14.02 12.64
N SER A 513 12.40 15.34 12.45
CA SER A 513 13.64 16.14 12.41
C SER A 513 14.34 16.26 13.78
N ALA A 514 13.61 16.08 14.88
CA ALA A 514 14.16 16.13 16.24
C ALA A 514 14.91 14.84 16.64
N VAL A 515 14.73 13.75 15.88
CA VAL A 515 15.41 12.48 16.09
C VAL A 515 16.73 12.47 15.31
N GLN A 516 17.78 13.13 15.84
CA GLN A 516 19.12 12.98 15.26
C GLN A 516 19.62 11.53 15.41
N PRO A 517 20.37 11.00 14.44
CA PRO A 517 21.01 9.69 14.58
C PRO A 517 22.04 9.75 15.71
N MET A 518 21.76 9.07 16.83
CA MET A 518 22.77 8.88 17.88
C MET A 518 23.92 8.03 17.34
N ARG A 519 25.12 8.58 17.53
CA ARG A 519 26.47 8.10 17.19
C ARG A 519 26.58 6.57 17.03
N LYS A 520 26.99 6.13 15.82
CA LYS A 520 27.40 4.75 15.51
C LYS A 520 28.36 4.20 16.58
N ILE A 521 27.96 3.14 17.27
CA ILE A 521 28.90 2.29 18.03
C ILE A 521 29.71 1.51 16.98
N PRO A 522 31.05 1.53 17.02
CA PRO A 522 31.85 0.91 15.96
C PRO A 522 31.71 -0.62 16.03
N ALA A 523 31.08 -1.21 15.00
CA ALA A 523 31.09 -2.64 14.77
C ALA A 523 32.50 -3.10 14.34
N LYS A 524 32.99 -4.18 14.95
CA LYS A 524 34.26 -4.85 14.57
C LYS A 524 34.21 -5.27 13.10
N ARG A 525 35.27 -4.92 12.36
CA ARG A 525 35.47 -5.19 10.93
C ARG A 525 35.62 -6.71 10.67
N PRO A 526 34.87 -7.34 9.74
CA PRO A 526 35.16 -8.69 9.25
C PRO A 526 36.34 -8.69 8.25
N PRO A 527 37.03 -9.83 8.06
CA PRO A 527 38.24 -9.91 7.24
C PRO A 527 37.94 -9.81 5.73
N THR A 528 38.88 -9.20 5.01
CA THR A 528 38.90 -8.99 3.55
C THR A 528 38.97 -10.30 2.75
N PRO A 529 38.25 -10.44 1.62
CA PRO A 529 38.40 -11.58 0.71
C PRO A 529 39.64 -11.44 -0.21
N PRO A 530 40.22 -12.56 -0.70
CA PRO A 530 41.44 -12.57 -1.52
C PRO A 530 41.20 -12.15 -3.00
N PRO A 531 42.26 -11.76 -3.74
CA PRO A 531 42.14 -11.11 -5.04
C PRO A 531 41.89 -12.09 -6.21
N THR A 532 41.12 -11.63 -7.19
CA THR A 532 40.80 -12.33 -8.44
C THR A 532 41.93 -12.24 -9.49
N PRO A 533 42.14 -13.26 -10.36
CA PRO A 533 43.16 -13.24 -11.43
C PRO A 533 42.75 -12.39 -12.66
N PRO A 534 43.70 -12.01 -13.54
CA PRO A 534 43.52 -11.00 -14.58
C PRO A 534 42.79 -11.50 -15.85
N ILE A 535 42.05 -10.58 -16.49
CA ILE A 535 41.26 -10.77 -17.73
C ILE A 535 42.13 -10.43 -18.96
N PRO A 536 42.07 -11.18 -20.09
CA PRO A 536 42.77 -10.88 -21.34
C PRO A 536 42.08 -9.74 -22.15
N PRO A 537 42.79 -9.08 -23.09
CA PRO A 537 42.26 -7.91 -23.81
C PRO A 537 41.10 -8.27 -24.74
N GLY A 538 40.01 -7.48 -24.65
CA GLY A 538 38.82 -7.62 -25.48
C GLY A 538 38.99 -7.09 -26.92
N PRO A 539 38.05 -7.41 -27.83
CA PRO A 539 38.16 -7.16 -29.27
C PRO A 539 37.95 -5.68 -29.65
N LEU A 540 38.45 -5.32 -30.84
CA LEU A 540 38.32 -4.01 -31.49
C LEU A 540 36.85 -3.54 -31.64
N PRO A 541 36.60 -2.21 -31.71
CA PRO A 541 35.26 -1.65 -31.76
C PRO A 541 34.47 -2.11 -33.00
N PRO A 542 33.14 -2.24 -32.90
CA PRO A 542 32.30 -2.74 -33.99
C PRO A 542 32.29 -1.78 -35.19
N THR A 543 32.35 -2.37 -36.38
CA THR A 543 32.15 -1.74 -37.69
C THR A 543 30.75 -1.09 -37.81
N PRO A 544 30.58 -0.02 -38.61
CA PRO A 544 29.28 0.62 -38.81
C PRO A 544 28.25 -0.33 -39.44
N SER A 545 26.97 -0.19 -39.04
CA SER A 545 25.85 -0.91 -39.65
C SER A 545 25.74 -0.64 -41.16
N ALA A 546 25.35 -1.65 -41.93
CA ALA A 546 25.17 -1.61 -43.39
C ALA A 546 24.21 -0.53 -43.89
N ASP A 547 23.39 0.05 -43.00
CA ASP A 547 22.42 1.10 -43.32
C ASP A 547 23.05 2.51 -43.40
N GLY A 548 24.30 2.72 -43.00
CA GLY A 548 24.87 4.07 -42.84
C GLY A 548 24.33 4.82 -41.61
N GLY A 549 24.76 6.06 -41.39
CA GLY A 549 24.35 6.86 -40.21
C GLY A 549 22.86 7.23 -40.18
N PRO A 550 22.30 7.58 -39.00
CA PRO A 550 20.93 8.08 -38.90
C PRO A 550 20.79 9.47 -39.55
N ILE A 551 19.56 9.81 -39.95
CA ILE A 551 19.21 11.19 -40.33
C ILE A 551 19.30 12.06 -39.08
N THR A 552 20.06 13.15 -39.13
CA THR A 552 20.28 14.04 -37.96
C THR A 552 19.55 15.37 -38.04
N ASP A 553 19.01 15.75 -39.22
CA ASP A 553 18.20 16.96 -39.38
C ASP A 553 17.02 16.72 -40.33
N VAL A 554 15.81 16.65 -39.76
CA VAL A 554 14.57 16.45 -40.52
C VAL A 554 14.28 17.59 -41.50
N ASN A 555 14.80 18.80 -41.26
CA ASN A 555 14.54 19.97 -42.10
C ASN A 555 15.21 19.90 -43.47
N THR A 556 16.17 18.99 -43.63
CA THR A 556 16.88 18.75 -44.90
C THR A 556 16.16 17.74 -45.80
N LEU A 557 15.14 17.05 -45.29
CA LEU A 557 14.44 16.02 -46.03
C LEU A 557 13.39 16.61 -46.97
N PRO A 558 13.30 16.13 -48.23
CA PRO A 558 12.18 16.45 -49.09
C PRO A 558 10.91 15.73 -48.60
N THR A 559 9.74 16.29 -48.91
CA THR A 559 8.50 15.50 -48.93
C THR A 559 8.55 14.54 -50.11
N VAL A 560 8.29 13.26 -49.89
CA VAL A 560 8.27 12.27 -50.97
C VAL A 560 7.09 12.53 -51.93
N SER A 561 7.23 12.14 -53.20
CA SER A 561 6.12 12.25 -54.17
C SER A 561 4.88 11.48 -53.69
N PRO A 562 3.65 11.90 -54.05
CA PRO A 562 2.43 11.18 -53.69
C PRO A 562 2.45 9.68 -54.02
N GLU A 563 3.05 9.29 -55.16
CA GLU A 563 3.17 7.88 -55.57
C GLU A 563 4.06 7.09 -54.61
N VAL A 564 5.19 7.67 -54.19
CA VAL A 564 6.07 7.08 -53.18
C VAL A 564 5.40 7.03 -51.82
N ALA A 565 4.69 8.10 -51.41
CA ALA A 565 3.93 8.12 -50.17
C ALA A 565 2.87 6.99 -50.15
N GLN A 566 2.15 6.79 -51.25
CA GLN A 566 1.18 5.70 -51.38
C GLN A 566 1.84 4.32 -51.29
N ARG A 567 3.03 4.12 -51.88
CA ARG A 567 3.78 2.86 -51.75
C ARG A 567 4.22 2.59 -50.31
N ILE A 568 4.69 3.62 -49.60
CA ILE A 568 5.09 3.51 -48.19
C ILE A 568 3.86 3.23 -47.31
N LYS A 569 2.75 3.93 -47.54
CA LYS A 569 1.46 3.68 -46.86
C LYS A 569 0.91 2.28 -47.09
N ALA A 570 0.99 1.77 -48.33
CA ALA A 570 0.59 0.42 -48.66
C ALA A 570 1.48 -0.62 -47.97
N ALA A 571 2.79 -0.38 -47.89
CA ALA A 571 3.73 -1.23 -47.15
C ALA A 571 3.54 -1.16 -45.62
N ALA A 572 2.94 -0.08 -45.12
CA ALA A 572 2.42 0.02 -43.74
C ALA A 572 1.02 -0.62 -43.58
N GLU A 573 0.53 -1.33 -44.61
CA GLU A 573 -0.75 -2.07 -44.64
C GLU A 573 -2.03 -1.21 -44.58
N LEU A 574 -1.98 0.03 -45.09
CA LEU A 574 -3.15 0.90 -45.20
C LEU A 574 -4.12 0.42 -46.31
N GLY A 575 -5.24 -0.25 -45.97
CA GLY A 575 -6.32 -0.58 -46.92
C GLY A 575 -7.01 -1.96 -46.83
N ALA A 576 -6.67 -2.83 -45.87
CA ALA A 576 -7.36 -4.11 -45.66
C ALA A 576 -8.58 -3.95 -44.74
N GLY A 577 -9.76 -4.46 -45.15
CA GLY A 577 -11.04 -4.30 -44.43
C GLY A 577 -11.05 -4.91 -43.01
N PRO A 578 -11.92 -4.40 -42.10
CA PRO A 578 -11.77 -4.59 -40.66
C PRO A 578 -12.37 -5.91 -40.15
N ALA A 579 -11.66 -6.60 -39.24
CA ALA A 579 -12.22 -7.65 -38.37
C ALA A 579 -12.92 -7.03 -37.14
N PRO A 580 -14.01 -7.63 -36.62
CA PRO A 580 -14.88 -7.01 -35.61
C PRO A 580 -14.20 -6.93 -34.23
N ARG A 581 -14.23 -5.74 -33.62
CA ARG A 581 -13.62 -5.42 -32.31
C ARG A 581 -14.55 -5.70 -31.13
N GLN A 582 -14.03 -6.47 -30.18
CA GLN A 582 -14.46 -6.58 -28.78
C GLN A 582 -14.08 -5.30 -28.01
N ALA A 583 -14.87 -4.93 -27.01
CA ALA A 583 -14.66 -3.70 -26.23
C ALA A 583 -14.53 -3.98 -24.72
N ALA A 584 -13.41 -3.54 -24.14
CA ALA A 584 -13.16 -3.07 -22.76
C ALA A 584 -11.66 -2.64 -22.69
N PRO A 585 -11.16 -1.94 -21.65
CA PRO A 585 -11.63 -0.72 -20.98
C PRO A 585 -10.47 0.26 -20.57
N LYS A 586 -10.82 1.34 -19.84
CA LYS A 586 -9.99 2.20 -18.91
C LYS A 586 -8.93 3.11 -19.55
N ALA A 587 -8.47 4.24 -19.00
CA ALA A 587 -8.79 5.18 -17.90
C ALA A 587 -7.63 6.21 -17.90
N LYS A 588 -7.79 7.45 -17.38
CA LYS A 588 -6.89 8.06 -16.35
C LYS A 588 -6.82 9.61 -16.31
N ILE A 589 -6.81 10.04 -15.03
CA ILE A 589 -6.32 11.24 -14.34
C ILE A 589 -4.76 11.19 -14.31
N PRO A 590 -3.89 12.24 -14.27
CA PRO A 590 -3.72 13.22 -13.15
C PRO A 590 -2.93 14.50 -13.53
N VAL A 591 -2.26 15.17 -12.57
CA VAL A 591 -0.76 15.15 -12.44
C VAL A 591 -0.26 15.89 -11.19
N PRO A 592 1.04 15.78 -10.77
CA PRO A 592 2.16 16.49 -10.02
C PRO A 592 2.64 17.96 -10.02
N LYS A 593 3.20 18.50 -8.90
CA LYS A 593 4.44 19.29 -8.93
C LYS A 593 5.50 18.22 -8.68
N VAL A 594 5.70 17.37 -9.70
CA VAL A 594 6.82 16.41 -9.80
C VAL A 594 7.95 17.15 -10.52
N LEU A 595 9.18 16.69 -10.29
CA LEU A 595 10.22 16.72 -11.31
C LEU A 595 9.84 15.77 -12.45
N ASP A 596 10.03 16.18 -13.69
CA ASP A 596 10.07 15.24 -14.81
C ASP A 596 11.33 14.35 -14.73
N GLN A 597 11.25 13.12 -15.22
CA GLN A 597 12.37 12.18 -15.34
C GLN A 597 12.18 11.32 -16.59
N PRO A 598 13.24 10.76 -17.21
CA PRO A 598 13.09 10.01 -18.45
C PRO A 598 12.09 8.85 -18.34
N GLY A 599 11.29 8.63 -19.38
CA GLY A 599 10.33 7.53 -19.46
C GLY A 599 10.99 6.14 -19.48
N THR A 600 10.16 5.09 -19.37
CA THR A 600 10.65 3.69 -19.30
C THR A 600 10.08 2.77 -20.38
N GLU A 601 9.00 3.17 -21.06
CA GLU A 601 8.23 2.31 -21.96
C GLU A 601 8.75 2.41 -23.40
N ARG A 602 9.54 1.41 -23.85
CA ARG A 602 10.30 1.44 -25.12
C ARG A 602 11.00 2.79 -25.33
N TRP A 603 11.46 3.41 -24.23
CA TRP A 603 11.91 4.81 -24.20
C TRP A 603 13.05 5.09 -25.19
N ARG A 604 13.91 4.09 -25.40
CA ARG A 604 14.99 4.17 -26.38
C ARG A 604 14.47 4.29 -27.81
N VAL A 605 13.36 3.64 -28.15
CA VAL A 605 12.67 3.80 -29.44
C VAL A 605 11.99 5.17 -29.51
N LYS A 606 11.23 5.54 -28.47
CA LYS A 606 10.55 6.85 -28.36
C LYS A 606 11.53 8.03 -28.54
N THR A 607 12.77 7.90 -28.10
CA THR A 607 13.75 8.99 -28.15
C THR A 607 14.82 8.85 -29.24
N GLY A 608 14.84 7.78 -30.03
CA GLY A 608 15.88 7.56 -31.06
C GLY A 608 17.23 7.16 -30.49
N GLN A 609 17.24 6.51 -29.32
CA GLN A 609 18.40 5.88 -28.70
C GLN A 609 18.53 4.39 -29.10
N ASP A 610 17.57 3.86 -29.88
CA ASP A 610 17.53 2.49 -30.36
C ASP A 610 18.49 2.25 -31.55
N PRO A 611 19.04 1.03 -31.72
CA PRO A 611 19.87 0.68 -32.87
C PRO A 611 19.21 0.89 -34.24
N ASP A 612 17.89 0.75 -34.33
CA ASP A 612 17.13 0.86 -35.58
C ASP A 612 16.91 2.32 -36.03
N ARG A 613 17.30 3.32 -35.21
CA ARG A 613 17.25 4.75 -35.57
C ARG A 613 17.92 5.10 -36.90
N ALA A 614 18.89 4.29 -37.32
CA ALA A 614 19.57 4.45 -38.60
C ALA A 614 18.64 4.18 -39.81
N LYS A 615 17.53 3.46 -39.63
CA LYS A 615 16.57 3.13 -40.69
C LYS A 615 15.49 4.20 -40.87
N VAL A 616 15.29 5.03 -39.84
CA VAL A 616 14.19 5.99 -39.77
C VAL A 616 14.30 7.04 -40.87
N GLY A 617 13.22 7.22 -41.64
CA GLY A 617 13.10 8.23 -42.70
C GLY A 617 13.84 7.93 -44.00
N LYS A 618 14.53 6.78 -44.09
CA LYS A 618 15.22 6.35 -45.33
C LYS A 618 14.27 5.74 -46.36
N ASN A 619 13.10 5.27 -45.91
CA ASN A 619 12.07 4.65 -46.74
C ASN A 619 12.59 3.48 -47.59
N VAL A 620 13.53 2.69 -47.04
CA VAL A 620 13.99 1.43 -47.64
C VAL A 620 13.05 0.32 -47.22
N ILE A 621 12.26 -0.21 -48.15
CA ILE A 621 11.20 -1.20 -47.88
C ILE A 621 11.50 -2.46 -48.68
N GLU A 622 11.68 -3.57 -47.97
CA GLU A 622 12.02 -4.88 -48.58
C GLU A 622 13.24 -4.82 -49.52
N GLY A 623 14.22 -3.97 -49.19
CA GLY A 623 15.42 -3.74 -50.00
C GLY A 623 15.26 -2.77 -51.17
N ASN A 624 14.05 -2.22 -51.39
CA ASN A 624 13.82 -1.16 -52.36
C ASN A 624 13.99 0.21 -51.72
N ASP A 625 14.98 0.97 -52.18
CA ASP A 625 15.18 2.36 -51.77
C ASP A 625 14.15 3.27 -52.47
N LEU A 626 13.21 3.81 -51.69
CA LEU A 626 12.18 4.73 -52.18
C LEU A 626 12.58 6.20 -52.03
N GLY A 627 13.80 6.46 -51.55
CA GLY A 627 14.34 7.78 -51.27
C GLY A 627 14.01 8.26 -49.86
N ALA A 628 15.03 8.74 -49.16
CA ALA A 628 14.88 9.37 -47.85
C ALA A 628 13.97 10.60 -47.95
N GLY A 629 12.98 10.71 -47.07
CA GLY A 629 12.00 11.78 -47.14
C GLY A 629 10.84 11.65 -46.17
N ILE A 630 10.10 12.76 -46.03
CA ILE A 630 8.91 12.90 -45.19
C ILE A 630 7.68 12.39 -45.93
N VAL A 631 6.85 11.60 -45.26
CA VAL A 631 5.62 11.02 -45.82
C VAL A 631 4.40 11.80 -45.34
N GLU A 632 3.65 12.41 -46.26
CA GLU A 632 2.36 13.04 -45.93
C GLU A 632 1.30 12.01 -45.56
N ALA A 633 0.61 12.23 -44.46
CA ALA A 633 -0.58 11.48 -44.07
C ALA A 633 -1.65 12.39 -43.46
N THR A 634 -2.87 11.90 -43.39
CA THR A 634 -3.88 12.47 -42.49
C THR A 634 -3.83 11.77 -41.13
N LEU A 635 -4.36 12.42 -40.10
CA LEU A 635 -4.52 11.80 -38.80
C LEU A 635 -5.38 10.54 -38.92
N GLU A 636 -6.47 10.60 -39.69
CA GLU A 636 -7.38 9.48 -39.95
C GLU A 636 -6.66 8.27 -40.56
N GLU A 637 -5.80 8.50 -41.55
CA GLU A 637 -5.00 7.42 -42.16
C GLU A 637 -4.12 6.74 -41.11
N LEU A 638 -3.43 7.50 -40.25
CA LEU A 638 -2.57 6.92 -39.21
C LEU A 638 -3.38 6.14 -38.17
N THR A 639 -4.50 6.68 -37.69
CA THR A 639 -5.36 5.98 -36.71
C THR A 639 -6.02 4.71 -37.27
N GLY A 640 -6.07 4.57 -38.60
CA GLY A 640 -6.56 3.40 -39.30
C GLY A 640 -5.52 2.31 -39.54
N LEU A 641 -4.23 2.57 -39.28
CA LEU A 641 -3.16 1.59 -39.52
C LEU A 641 -3.31 0.35 -38.62
N PRO A 642 -3.12 -0.86 -39.17
CA PRO A 642 -3.03 -2.07 -38.36
C PRO A 642 -1.72 -2.07 -37.56
N ARG A 643 -1.72 -2.77 -36.42
CA ARG A 643 -0.52 -2.95 -35.61
C ARG A 643 0.31 -4.13 -36.16
N PRO A 644 1.64 -3.97 -36.38
CA PRO A 644 2.49 -5.03 -36.91
C PRO A 644 2.51 -6.30 -36.02
N PRO A 645 2.80 -7.48 -36.59
CA PRO A 645 3.06 -8.69 -35.83
C PRO A 645 4.13 -8.48 -34.75
N GLY A 646 3.87 -8.97 -33.53
CA GLY A 646 4.76 -8.79 -32.37
C GLY A 646 4.53 -7.51 -31.55
N VAL A 647 3.80 -6.53 -32.09
CA VAL A 647 3.18 -5.42 -31.34
C VAL A 647 1.66 -5.38 -31.51
N ALA A 648 1.05 -6.48 -31.99
CA ALA A 648 -0.35 -6.54 -32.41
C ALA A 648 -1.36 -6.43 -31.26
N ASP A 649 -1.03 -6.90 -30.05
CA ASP A 649 -1.86 -6.69 -28.86
C ASP A 649 -1.54 -5.31 -28.28
N PRO A 650 -2.46 -4.33 -28.37
CA PRO A 650 -2.21 -3.00 -27.85
C PRO A 650 -2.12 -2.98 -26.31
N ASN A 651 -2.54 -4.01 -25.58
CA ASN A 651 -2.54 -4.01 -24.11
C ASN A 651 -1.34 -4.72 -23.49
N GLN A 652 -0.41 -5.24 -24.29
CA GLN A 652 0.76 -5.97 -23.82
C GLN A 652 2.04 -5.22 -24.11
N ASP A 653 2.99 -5.28 -23.18
CA ASP A 653 4.36 -4.87 -23.45
C ASP A 653 4.95 -5.77 -24.54
N ALA A 654 5.71 -5.18 -25.46
CA ALA A 654 6.40 -5.90 -26.52
C ALA A 654 7.88 -6.04 -26.18
N PRO A 655 8.28 -7.01 -25.31
CA PRO A 655 9.65 -7.15 -24.81
C PRO A 655 10.68 -7.30 -25.93
N LEU A 656 10.30 -7.92 -27.05
CA LEU A 656 11.15 -8.08 -28.24
C LEU A 656 11.42 -6.76 -28.98
N PHE A 657 10.62 -5.73 -28.74
CA PHE A 657 10.70 -4.41 -29.37
C PHE A 657 11.10 -3.30 -28.38
N GLN A 658 11.60 -3.65 -27.18
CA GLN A 658 12.06 -2.66 -26.20
C GLN A 658 13.19 -1.76 -26.70
N ASP A 659 13.98 -2.28 -27.65
CA ASP A 659 15.09 -1.56 -28.29
C ASP A 659 15.12 -1.81 -29.81
N ALA A 660 13.95 -2.04 -30.41
CA ALA A 660 13.83 -2.30 -31.85
C ALA A 660 12.52 -1.71 -32.39
N ARG A 661 12.52 -1.34 -33.67
CA ARG A 661 11.37 -0.73 -34.36
C ARG A 661 10.47 -1.80 -34.98
N ALA A 662 9.16 -1.60 -34.89
CA ALA A 662 8.15 -2.52 -35.38
C ALA A 662 7.59 -2.07 -36.75
N GLY A 663 7.94 -2.81 -37.79
CA GLY A 663 7.39 -2.62 -39.14
C GLY A 663 7.81 -1.31 -39.82
N VAL A 664 7.17 -1.02 -40.96
CA VAL A 664 7.43 0.18 -41.77
C VAL A 664 6.99 1.46 -41.05
N THR A 665 5.90 1.38 -40.28
CA THR A 665 5.31 2.53 -39.59
C THR A 665 6.29 3.19 -38.63
N GLU A 666 7.05 2.41 -37.85
CA GLU A 666 7.95 2.97 -36.84
C GLU A 666 9.29 3.47 -37.39
N ILE A 667 9.63 3.11 -38.62
CA ILE A 667 10.80 3.64 -39.35
C ILE A 667 10.44 4.76 -40.34
N THR A 668 9.19 5.21 -40.35
CA THR A 668 8.72 6.28 -41.24
C THR A 668 8.61 7.60 -40.49
N ILE A 669 9.06 8.70 -41.11
CA ILE A 669 8.82 10.06 -40.65
C ILE A 669 7.55 10.56 -41.33
N TRP A 670 6.51 10.77 -40.53
CA TRP A 670 5.20 11.20 -40.99
C TRP A 670 5.03 12.70 -40.81
N ARG A 671 4.31 13.34 -41.72
CA ARG A 671 3.81 14.71 -41.56
C ARG A 671 2.30 14.73 -41.70
N ILE A 672 1.64 15.34 -40.73
CA ILE A 672 0.17 15.48 -40.68
C ILE A 672 -0.22 16.92 -40.39
N GLU A 673 -1.38 17.34 -40.90
CA GLU A 673 -2.05 18.56 -40.47
C GLU A 673 -3.17 18.20 -39.49
N ALA A 674 -3.16 18.82 -38.31
CA ALA A 674 -4.13 18.56 -37.26
C ALA A 674 -4.37 19.80 -36.42
N THR A 675 -5.45 19.79 -35.64
CA THR A 675 -5.71 20.84 -34.66
C THR A 675 -5.23 20.39 -33.30
N ILE A 676 -4.33 21.14 -32.66
CA ILE A 676 -3.96 20.89 -31.27
C ILE A 676 -5.08 21.41 -30.37
N ILE A 677 -5.58 20.57 -29.46
CA ILE A 677 -6.71 20.92 -28.58
C ILE A 677 -6.38 20.83 -27.09
N ALA A 678 -5.34 20.11 -26.70
CA ALA A 678 -4.86 20.06 -25.33
C ALA A 678 -3.34 19.83 -25.27
N LEU A 679 -2.71 20.37 -24.24
CA LEU A 679 -1.29 20.22 -23.96
C LEU A 679 -1.11 19.82 -22.50
N LYS A 680 -0.22 18.85 -22.27
CA LYS A 680 0.22 18.47 -20.92
C LYS A 680 1.74 18.36 -20.90
N HIS A 681 2.35 18.82 -19.81
CA HIS A 681 3.69 18.38 -19.44
C HIS A 681 3.56 17.20 -18.48
N GLU A 682 4.09 16.04 -18.87
CA GLU A 682 3.95 14.76 -18.17
C GLU A 682 5.23 14.42 -17.41
N SER A 683 5.12 13.48 -16.46
CA SER A 683 6.21 13.17 -15.52
C SER A 683 7.40 12.46 -16.16
N ASP A 684 7.25 11.94 -17.38
CA ASP A 684 8.32 11.39 -18.21
C ASP A 684 9.12 12.46 -18.98
N GLY A 685 8.73 13.74 -18.83
CA GLY A 685 9.32 14.88 -19.53
C GLY A 685 8.60 15.23 -20.83
N ASP A 686 7.65 14.42 -21.28
CA ASP A 686 6.98 14.68 -22.54
C ASP A 686 6.04 15.88 -22.46
N TYR A 687 6.00 16.62 -23.56
CA TYR A 687 4.81 17.37 -23.92
C TYR A 687 3.87 16.41 -24.63
N HIS A 688 2.86 15.94 -23.91
CA HIS A 688 1.75 15.19 -24.46
C HIS A 688 0.80 16.17 -25.16
N ILE A 689 0.76 16.09 -26.49
CA ILE A 689 -0.07 16.93 -27.34
C ILE A 689 -1.24 16.12 -27.87
N VAL A 690 -2.47 16.56 -27.57
CA VAL A 690 -3.68 15.95 -28.13
C VAL A 690 -4.02 16.62 -29.46
N LEU A 691 -3.97 15.84 -30.53
CA LEU A 691 -4.32 16.23 -31.90
C LEU A 691 -5.74 15.81 -32.23
N GLN A 692 -6.47 16.65 -32.94
CA GLN A 692 -7.77 16.36 -33.53
C GLN A 692 -7.72 16.51 -35.05
N GLY A 693 -8.10 15.46 -35.76
CA GLY A 693 -8.24 15.43 -37.21
C GLY A 693 -9.55 16.04 -37.70
N ALA A 694 -9.71 16.16 -39.01
CA ALA A 694 -10.88 16.78 -39.64
C ALA A 694 -12.19 16.05 -39.33
N SER A 695 -12.13 14.73 -39.09
CA SER A 695 -13.27 13.90 -38.70
C SER A 695 -13.64 14.00 -37.21
N GLY A 696 -12.82 14.68 -36.40
CA GLY A 696 -12.90 14.65 -34.94
C GLY A 696 -12.13 13.48 -34.30
N ALA A 697 -11.52 12.59 -35.10
CA ALA A 697 -10.60 11.55 -34.62
C ALA A 697 -9.44 12.18 -33.83
N MET A 698 -8.97 11.49 -32.80
CA MET A 698 -7.88 11.96 -31.93
C MET A 698 -6.66 11.06 -32.03
N MET A 699 -5.49 11.68 -31.92
CA MET A 699 -4.18 11.03 -31.86
C MET A 699 -3.28 11.82 -30.91
N VAL A 700 -2.26 11.15 -30.36
CA VAL A 700 -1.24 11.79 -29.52
C VAL A 700 0.02 12.05 -30.33
N ALA A 701 0.70 13.15 -30.01
CA ALA A 701 2.06 13.42 -30.43
C ALA A 701 2.87 13.87 -29.21
N GLU A 702 4.11 13.40 -29.08
CA GLU A 702 4.94 13.65 -27.89
C GLU A 702 6.26 14.30 -28.28
N ILE A 703 6.63 15.37 -27.57
CA ILE A 703 7.94 16.01 -27.65
C ILE A 703 8.65 15.80 -26.31
N PRO A 704 9.73 15.01 -26.23
CA PRO A 704 10.52 14.86 -24.99
C PRO A 704 11.17 16.16 -24.51
N THR A 705 11.49 16.23 -23.22
CA THR A 705 12.37 17.28 -22.68
C THR A 705 13.72 17.22 -23.43
N PRO A 706 14.15 18.28 -24.14
CA PRO A 706 15.26 18.22 -25.10
C PRO A 706 16.63 18.34 -24.40
N THR A 707 16.94 17.41 -23.50
CA THR A 707 18.22 17.36 -22.77
C THR A 707 18.86 15.98 -22.87
N ARG A 708 20.18 15.90 -22.67
CA ARG A 708 20.89 14.61 -22.68
C ARG A 708 20.41 13.65 -21.61
N GLN A 709 19.83 14.15 -20.52
CA GLN A 709 19.22 13.32 -19.49
C GLN A 709 18.04 12.51 -20.05
N PHE A 710 17.21 13.11 -20.91
CA PHE A 710 15.98 12.50 -21.42
C PHE A 710 16.16 11.79 -22.75
N VAL A 711 16.90 12.40 -23.68
CA VAL A 711 17.07 11.85 -25.04
C VAL A 711 18.47 11.30 -25.34
N GLY A 712 19.38 11.28 -24.35
CA GLY A 712 20.68 10.62 -24.46
C GLY A 712 21.50 11.05 -25.67
N ASP A 713 21.86 10.07 -26.51
CA ASP A 713 22.62 10.25 -27.76
C ASP A 713 21.74 10.37 -29.01
N SER A 714 20.46 10.74 -28.84
CA SER A 714 19.50 10.87 -29.94
C SER A 714 20.06 11.72 -31.09
N PRO A 715 19.99 11.24 -32.34
CA PRO A 715 20.41 12.02 -33.51
C PRO A 715 19.50 13.24 -33.75
N TRP A 716 18.34 13.28 -33.10
CA TRP A 716 17.31 14.30 -33.29
C TRP A 716 17.23 15.33 -32.17
N LEU A 717 18.18 15.36 -31.21
CA LEU A 717 18.17 16.29 -30.08
C LEU A 717 17.89 17.75 -30.51
N ALA A 718 18.51 18.21 -31.60
CA ALA A 718 18.29 19.57 -32.12
C ALA A 718 16.87 19.77 -32.68
N ASN A 719 16.33 18.79 -33.40
CA ASN A 719 14.96 18.86 -33.92
C ASN A 719 13.91 18.80 -32.81
N ILE A 720 14.09 17.91 -31.81
CA ILE A 720 13.25 17.83 -30.61
C ILE A 720 13.29 19.17 -29.86
N GLY A 721 14.48 19.77 -29.69
CA GLY A 721 14.63 21.09 -29.08
C GLY A 721 13.91 22.20 -29.84
N ALA A 722 14.01 22.23 -31.17
CA ALA A 722 13.31 23.22 -32.00
C ALA A 722 11.78 23.05 -31.93
N ALA A 723 11.27 21.82 -32.01
CA ALA A 723 9.85 21.53 -31.89
C ALA A 723 9.31 21.92 -30.50
N ARG A 724 10.05 21.62 -29.42
CA ARG A 724 9.70 22.02 -28.05
C ARG A 724 9.63 23.54 -27.93
N HIS A 725 10.59 24.24 -28.52
CA HIS A 725 10.66 25.71 -28.51
C HIS A 725 9.46 26.35 -29.22
N GLU A 726 9.04 25.84 -30.39
CA GLU A 726 7.85 26.33 -31.09
C GLU A 726 6.59 26.23 -30.22
N VAL A 727 6.41 25.09 -29.54
CA VAL A 727 5.27 24.88 -28.63
C VAL A 727 5.36 25.82 -27.43
N ASP A 728 6.55 26.01 -26.87
CA ASP A 728 6.76 26.95 -25.79
C ASP A 728 6.37 28.38 -26.18
N ASP A 729 6.81 28.84 -27.34
CA ASP A 729 6.57 30.21 -27.80
C ASP A 729 5.12 30.47 -28.19
N LYS A 730 4.47 29.53 -28.88
CA LYS A 730 3.10 29.72 -29.37
C LYS A 730 2.05 29.50 -28.30
N LEU A 731 2.23 28.45 -27.49
CA LEU A 731 1.18 27.90 -26.62
C LEU A 731 1.49 28.14 -25.14
N VAL A 732 2.73 27.89 -24.69
CA VAL A 732 3.06 27.91 -23.26
C VAL A 732 3.36 29.32 -22.74
N LYS A 733 3.98 30.18 -23.55
CA LYS A 733 4.31 31.57 -23.22
C LYS A 733 3.12 32.42 -22.78
N LYS A 734 1.93 32.04 -23.25
CA LYS A 734 0.67 32.72 -22.94
C LYS A 734 0.04 32.24 -21.63
N LEU A 735 0.57 31.17 -21.05
CA LEU A 735 0.07 30.60 -19.81
C LEU A 735 0.77 31.26 -18.63
N SER A 736 -0.02 31.73 -17.67
CA SER A 736 0.48 32.24 -16.40
C SER A 736 0.22 31.23 -15.30
N PRO A 737 1.24 30.75 -14.57
CA PRO A 737 1.02 29.86 -13.41
C PRO A 737 0.09 30.43 -12.34
N ALA A 738 -0.10 31.75 -12.29
CA ALA A 738 -1.06 32.40 -11.40
C ALA A 738 -2.53 32.02 -11.72
N ASP A 739 -2.85 31.76 -12.99
CA ASP A 739 -4.20 31.42 -13.45
C ASP A 739 -4.55 29.94 -13.24
N PHE A 740 -3.61 29.19 -12.69
CA PHE A 740 -3.70 27.75 -12.49
C PHE A 740 -3.80 27.43 -11.00
N ALA A 741 -4.46 26.31 -10.71
CA ALA A 741 -4.57 25.69 -9.40
C ALA A 741 -3.94 24.30 -9.46
N LEU A 742 -3.41 23.84 -8.33
CA LEU A 742 -2.77 22.54 -8.23
C LEU A 742 -3.85 21.45 -8.04
N LEU A 743 -4.00 20.53 -9.00
CA LEU A 743 -4.97 19.42 -8.96
C LEU A 743 -4.30 18.08 -9.27
N ASP A 744 -4.45 17.11 -8.36
CA ASP A 744 -3.71 15.84 -8.36
C ASP A 744 -2.21 16.00 -8.32
N ASN A 745 -1.82 17.23 -7.95
CA ASN A 745 -0.55 17.95 -8.05
C ASN A 745 -0.27 18.80 -9.35
N LYS A 746 -1.10 18.90 -10.40
CA LYS A 746 -0.80 19.38 -11.75
C LYS A 746 -1.30 20.77 -11.75
N LEU A 747 -0.57 21.68 -12.33
CA LEU A 747 -1.17 22.97 -12.56
C LEU A 747 -2.24 22.78 -13.66
N VAL A 748 -3.51 22.96 -13.27
CA VAL A 748 -4.68 23.01 -14.17
C VAL A 748 -5.36 24.38 -14.02
N PRO A 749 -6.03 24.93 -15.05
CA PRO A 749 -6.70 26.23 -14.93
C PRO A 749 -7.67 26.29 -13.75
N ARG A 750 -7.73 27.40 -13.03
CA ARG A 750 -8.63 27.57 -11.86
C ARG A 750 -10.11 27.28 -12.15
N GLY A 751 -10.56 27.51 -13.39
CA GLY A 751 -11.94 27.20 -13.82
C GLY A 751 -12.25 25.71 -13.95
N ALA A 752 -11.24 24.84 -13.93
CA ALA A 752 -11.38 23.38 -13.96
C ALA A 752 -11.58 22.74 -12.57
N VAL A 753 -11.63 23.56 -11.50
CA VAL A 753 -11.81 23.10 -10.11
C VAL A 753 -12.98 23.84 -9.44
N THR A 754 -13.79 23.15 -8.65
CA THR A 754 -15.01 23.69 -7.99
C THR A 754 -14.77 24.29 -6.60
N PHE A 755 -13.52 24.40 -6.17
CA PHE A 755 -13.12 25.01 -4.90
C PHE A 755 -12.10 26.11 -5.18
N GLN A 756 -12.21 27.28 -4.54
CA GLN A 756 -11.23 28.35 -4.65
C GLN A 756 -10.15 28.19 -3.56
N PRO A 757 -8.89 27.90 -3.92
CA PRO A 757 -7.79 27.99 -2.97
C PRO A 757 -7.25 29.42 -2.93
N HIS A 758 -7.05 29.97 -1.73
CA HIS A 758 -6.22 31.16 -1.55
C HIS A 758 -4.74 30.76 -1.64
N LEU A 759 -4.22 30.63 -2.87
CA LEU A 759 -2.78 30.63 -3.12
C LEU A 759 -2.42 31.96 -3.81
N ALA A 760 -1.55 32.73 -3.16
CA ALA A 760 -0.86 33.83 -3.82
C ALA A 760 0.06 33.25 -4.91
N ALA A 761 0.13 33.93 -6.05
CA ALA A 761 0.95 33.50 -7.18
C ALA A 761 2.42 33.41 -6.75
N ASP A 762 3.01 32.23 -6.90
CA ASP A 762 4.46 32.04 -6.79
C ASP A 762 5.08 32.59 -8.08
N THR A 763 5.66 33.78 -7.97
CA THR A 763 6.25 34.56 -9.07
C THR A 763 7.48 33.91 -9.70
N GLU A 764 8.02 32.83 -9.12
CA GLU A 764 9.17 32.09 -9.65
C GLU A 764 8.78 30.89 -10.53
N LEU A 765 7.50 30.51 -10.58
CA LEU A 765 7.03 29.43 -11.46
C LEU A 765 6.96 29.90 -12.92
N SER A 766 7.49 29.09 -13.82
CA SER A 766 7.33 29.26 -15.27
C SER A 766 6.94 27.92 -15.88
N PHE A 767 5.98 27.94 -16.80
CA PHE A 767 5.66 26.76 -17.60
C PHE A 767 6.62 26.54 -18.76
N HIS A 768 7.51 27.48 -19.08
CA HIS A 768 8.48 27.32 -20.16
C HIS A 768 9.47 26.20 -19.88
N THR A 769 9.91 25.51 -20.94
CA THR A 769 10.98 24.52 -20.84
C THR A 769 12.27 25.20 -20.39
N PRO A 770 12.88 24.76 -19.27
CA PRO A 770 14.08 25.37 -18.73
C PRO A 770 15.29 25.05 -19.63
N PRO A 771 16.27 25.95 -19.77
CA PRO A 771 17.51 25.66 -20.47
C PRO A 771 18.25 24.48 -19.83
N GLU A 772 18.87 23.61 -20.65
CA GLU A 772 19.69 22.50 -20.17
C GLU A 772 20.78 23.02 -19.21
N GLY A 773 20.91 22.39 -18.04
CA GLY A 773 21.91 22.77 -17.02
C GLY A 773 21.52 23.95 -16.13
N SER A 774 20.36 24.58 -16.33
CA SER A 774 19.88 25.68 -15.46
C SER A 774 19.49 25.23 -14.04
N GLY A 775 19.21 23.94 -13.86
CA GLY A 775 18.69 23.38 -12.60
C GLY A 775 17.27 23.82 -12.26
N ALA A 776 16.63 24.63 -13.12
CA ALA A 776 15.24 25.02 -13.01
C ALA A 776 14.34 23.84 -13.41
N ILE A 777 13.24 23.67 -12.68
CA ILE A 777 12.31 22.55 -12.86
C ILE A 777 11.06 23.09 -13.54
N GLN A 778 10.70 22.48 -14.66
CA GLN A 778 9.43 22.76 -15.33
C GLN A 778 8.29 22.11 -14.52
N PRO A 779 7.29 22.87 -14.04
CA PRO A 779 6.19 22.29 -13.30
C PRO A 779 5.27 21.52 -14.25
N LEU A 780 4.77 20.37 -13.83
CA LEU A 780 3.83 19.63 -14.65
C LEU A 780 2.47 20.36 -14.68
N PHE A 781 1.87 20.43 -15.87
CA PHE A 781 0.62 21.14 -16.11
C PHE A 781 -0.25 20.41 -17.13
N ALA A 782 -1.56 20.63 -17.10
CA ALA A 782 -2.43 20.34 -18.25
C ALA A 782 -3.37 21.51 -18.46
N VAL A 783 -3.58 21.81 -19.74
CA VAL A 783 -4.48 22.86 -20.16
C VAL A 783 -5.17 22.43 -21.44
N GLN A 784 -6.47 22.70 -21.52
CA GLN A 784 -7.16 22.72 -22.80
C GLN A 784 -6.75 24.02 -23.50
N ILE A 785 -6.18 23.91 -24.70
CA ILE A 785 -5.75 25.09 -25.44
C ILE A 785 -6.88 25.57 -26.36
N THR A 786 -6.80 26.82 -26.80
CA THR A 786 -7.57 27.26 -27.96
C THR A 786 -7.21 26.36 -29.14
N PRO A 787 -8.18 25.69 -29.80
CA PRO A 787 -7.92 24.85 -30.96
C PRO A 787 -7.00 25.57 -31.95
N THR A 788 -5.78 25.07 -32.12
CA THR A 788 -4.72 25.72 -32.91
C THR A 788 -4.30 24.79 -34.03
N PRO A 789 -4.59 25.13 -35.31
CA PRO A 789 -4.10 24.39 -36.45
C PRO A 789 -2.58 24.36 -36.51
N ALA A 790 -2.02 23.17 -36.75
CA ALA A 790 -0.59 22.97 -36.90
C ALA A 790 -0.30 21.82 -37.87
N ARG A 791 0.85 21.89 -38.52
CA ARG A 791 1.48 20.79 -39.22
C ARG A 791 2.54 20.18 -38.31
N ILE A 792 2.43 18.87 -38.05
CA ILE A 792 3.28 18.13 -37.12
C ILE A 792 4.07 17.10 -37.92
N THR A 793 5.39 17.09 -37.78
CA THR A 793 6.29 16.08 -38.36
C THR A 793 6.93 15.27 -37.24
N GLY A 794 6.85 13.94 -37.29
CA GLY A 794 7.41 13.07 -36.25
C GLY A 794 7.57 11.62 -36.70
N VAL A 795 8.22 10.82 -35.88
CA VAL A 795 8.42 9.39 -36.17
C VAL A 795 7.20 8.60 -35.71
N GLY A 796 6.70 7.68 -36.56
CA GLY A 796 5.60 6.81 -36.15
C GLY A 796 6.00 5.91 -34.97
N PHE A 797 5.09 5.68 -34.04
CA PHE A 797 5.32 4.77 -32.93
C PHE A 797 4.01 4.11 -32.49
N PHE A 798 4.02 2.80 -32.25
CA PHE A 798 2.89 2.11 -31.64
C PHE A 798 3.14 1.94 -30.14
N ASP A 799 2.41 2.72 -29.35
CA ASP A 799 2.46 2.61 -27.89
C ASP A 799 1.55 1.47 -27.40
N ARG A 800 1.69 1.09 -26.13
CA ARG A 800 0.71 0.26 -25.44
C ARG A 800 -0.44 1.14 -24.96
N SER A 801 -1.63 0.56 -24.91
CA SER A 801 -2.81 1.20 -24.33
C SER A 801 -2.63 1.31 -22.81
N HIS A 802 -2.45 2.54 -22.33
CA HIS A 802 -2.40 2.88 -20.90
C HIS A 802 -3.45 3.93 -20.51
N GLY A 803 -4.40 4.21 -21.41
CA GLY A 803 -5.61 4.97 -21.17
C GLY A 803 -5.44 6.50 -21.21
N VAL A 804 -4.36 7.00 -21.82
CA VAL A 804 -4.14 8.44 -21.98
C VAL A 804 -5.19 9.14 -22.84
N ALA A 805 -5.48 10.38 -22.48
CA ALA A 805 -6.42 11.23 -23.20
C ALA A 805 -5.92 11.53 -24.62
N GLY A 806 -6.79 11.34 -25.61
CA GLY A 806 -6.47 11.61 -27.02
C GLY A 806 -5.79 10.45 -27.76
N ALA A 807 -5.56 9.30 -27.12
CA ALA A 807 -4.99 8.13 -27.78
C ALA A 807 -5.83 7.67 -28.98
N ALA A 808 -5.15 7.33 -30.08
CA ALA A 808 -5.79 6.72 -31.23
C ALA A 808 -6.31 5.31 -30.89
N PRO A 809 -7.37 4.81 -31.56
CA PRO A 809 -7.89 3.46 -31.32
C PRO A 809 -6.93 2.30 -31.61
N ASN A 810 -5.85 2.55 -32.36
CA ASN A 810 -4.74 1.63 -32.60
C ASN A 810 -3.48 1.98 -31.78
N VAL A 811 -3.56 3.02 -30.92
CA VAL A 811 -2.48 3.56 -30.09
C VAL A 811 -1.24 3.94 -30.89
N ILE A 812 -1.40 4.39 -32.13
CA ILE A 812 -0.33 5.07 -32.85
C ILE A 812 -0.17 6.49 -32.31
N GLU A 813 1.09 6.93 -32.21
CA GLU A 813 1.48 8.29 -31.89
C GLU A 813 2.66 8.73 -32.77
N LEU A 814 2.93 10.04 -32.76
CA LEU A 814 4.18 10.58 -33.28
C LEU A 814 5.15 10.79 -32.11
N HIS A 815 6.16 9.94 -32.00
CA HIS A 815 7.16 9.99 -30.93
C HIS A 815 8.57 9.60 -31.44
N PRO A 816 9.54 10.55 -31.47
CA PRO A 816 9.40 11.94 -31.07
C PRO A 816 8.83 12.79 -32.20
N VAL A 817 8.16 13.88 -31.85
CA VAL A 817 7.91 14.98 -32.78
C VAL A 817 9.21 15.72 -33.07
N LEU A 818 9.47 15.93 -34.36
CA LEU A 818 10.71 16.49 -34.90
C LEU A 818 10.51 17.90 -35.47
N LYS A 819 9.28 18.29 -35.80
CA LYS A 819 8.96 19.64 -36.30
C LYS A 819 7.50 20.00 -36.01
N VAL A 820 7.26 21.26 -35.64
CA VAL A 820 5.92 21.86 -35.51
C VAL A 820 5.89 23.12 -36.37
N GLU A 821 4.87 23.26 -37.21
CA GLU A 821 4.62 24.46 -38.01
C GLU A 821 3.19 24.94 -37.74
N TRP A 822 2.99 26.22 -37.45
CA TRP A 822 1.65 26.77 -37.19
C TRP A 822 0.95 27.13 -38.51
N LEU A 823 -0.34 26.78 -38.63
CA LEU A 823 -1.14 27.00 -39.84
C LEU A 823 -2.07 28.21 -39.73
#